data_AF-A0A075UQT2-F1
#
_entry.id   AF-A0A075UQT2-F1
#
_cell.length_a   1.000
_cell.length_b   1.000
_cell.length_c   1.000
_cell.angle_alpha   90.00
_cell.angle_beta   90.00
_cell.angle_gamma   90.00
#
_symmetry.space_group_name_H-M   'P 1'
#
loop_
_entity.id
_entity.type
_entity.pdbx_description
1 polymer ?
#
loop_
_entity_poly.entity_id
_entity_poly.type
_entity_poly.pdbx_seq_one_letter_code
_entity_poly.pdbx_strand_id
1 'polypeptide(L)'
;MTITGFFSSFETGDPQPVDPALRVGTGPRSSPTAKPGVGFTGAHALRYENTLRATVFEVDVEVTGHTELSYVVFPEAESDVPGYRGTFVALDVEFDDGTSAGFSATEQGLGKTLYVDQWNLVRRRLGEFAGRRITRIVLVSEPPDGDSAGWVDDVRLTERTIEIREPVDHVRTTRGTHSSDKFSRGNNFPATAIPHGFNFWTPVTDASATNWIYGYHRHNDAENRPALQAFALSHQPSPWMGDRHTFQVMPGIGEVEADRSRRALAFSHDDEIDRPHHYGVRFANGVTTDIAPADHAALFRFTFPGDRGWLLFDNARNRGGVRLDAANGVVTGHTWVRSRLSAGARRMFVYAEFDVPAERGGRIRRPVWRTVTGFVEFAAGEVTMRIATSLISLAQAKRNLDQEIPAGTTFEQVRDQARARWSEVLDRIEIEGATEDQRTTFYSNLYRLFLYPNSAHEDTPKGVRHASPVIRRWWPSTRTKTGAKVVDGEMYVNNGFWDTYRTTWPAYALLTPGRCGRMIDGFVQQYREGGWISRWSSPGYANLMTGTSSDVAFADAYLKGVRGFDVEAAYEAALKNATVTPSGQSVGRKGLHESIFLGFTPTSVHEGLSWALEGCVNDFGLANFAEALGRSDDAAYFRQRSQQYANHFDHLIGFFQGRNRDGSRHFGAAGYDPEAWGGDFTETNSWNTAFSVPHDGAGLAALHGGTEALESKLDTFFATPETGRKPGSYGGLIHEMTEARDVRMGQYGHSNQPSHHIPWIYHHAGAPSKTQRIVREVLRRLYVGSDLGQGYPGDEDNGEMSAWYVFAALGFYPLAMGSPGYVIGSPLFTKATVHLENGKDLVVEAPGNTEDTVYVQGLTIDGRPHDSSALSHSVLAEGAVLKFAMGEQPSEWGRSPAEPAAPGPLTDITVADGPLFDDTTKTEITFPGREPVIEFPVEDASREVVMYTLTSGSRRGDPRSWVLEGSDDGEQWTLLDQREGERFRWRRQTRPFALAGPVRHARYRLRVTSSTARRVTLAQGELLAR
;
A
#
# COMPACT_ATOMS: atom_id res chain seq x y z
N MET A 1 -37.67 -12.68 -33.72
CA MET A 1 -36.51 -12.80 -32.82
C MET A 1 -36.70 -11.74 -31.76
N THR A 2 -37.25 -12.11 -30.61
CA THR A 2 -37.37 -11.23 -29.44
C THR A 2 -35.95 -10.91 -29.01
N ILE A 3 -35.51 -9.66 -29.23
CA ILE A 3 -34.20 -9.20 -28.79
C ILE A 3 -34.26 -9.19 -27.26
N THR A 4 -33.56 -10.13 -26.61
CA THR A 4 -33.54 -10.27 -25.15
C THR A 4 -32.55 -9.28 -24.51
N GLY A 5 -32.69 -8.00 -24.83
CA GLY A 5 -31.88 -6.92 -24.26
C GLY A 5 -31.94 -5.60 -25.02
N PHE A 6 -31.40 -4.54 -24.42
CA PHE A 6 -31.25 -3.20 -25.01
C PHE A 6 -29.81 -2.71 -24.78
N PHE A 7 -29.23 -2.00 -25.75
CA PHE A 7 -27.93 -1.36 -25.64
C PHE A 7 -27.89 -0.07 -26.46
N SER A 8 -27.29 0.98 -25.91
CA SER A 8 -26.87 2.17 -26.66
C SER A 8 -25.66 2.83 -26.00
N SER A 9 -24.65 3.18 -26.79
CA SER A 9 -23.55 4.09 -26.44
C SER A 9 -23.64 5.39 -27.26
N PHE A 10 -24.82 5.67 -27.82
CA PHE A 10 -25.10 6.85 -28.63
C PHE A 10 -24.24 6.99 -29.89
N GLU A 11 -23.60 5.91 -30.34
CA GLU A 11 -22.82 5.88 -31.57
C GLU A 11 -23.72 5.88 -32.81
N THR A 12 -23.11 6.12 -33.98
CA THR A 12 -23.84 6.04 -35.25
C THR A 12 -24.35 4.62 -35.48
N GLY A 13 -25.67 4.45 -35.48
CA GLY A 13 -26.34 3.16 -35.63
C GLY A 13 -26.98 2.63 -34.34
N ASP A 14 -26.62 3.20 -33.20
CA ASP A 14 -27.25 2.89 -31.91
C ASP A 14 -28.63 3.56 -31.79
N PRO A 15 -29.55 3.04 -30.96
CA PRO A 15 -30.74 3.77 -30.53
C PRO A 15 -30.38 5.16 -30.02
N GLN A 16 -31.14 6.18 -30.46
CA GLN A 16 -30.92 7.59 -30.14
C GLN A 16 -31.98 8.12 -29.16
N PRO A 17 -31.67 9.16 -28.36
CA PRO A 17 -32.63 9.72 -27.41
C PRO A 17 -33.87 10.27 -28.12
N VAL A 18 -35.06 10.03 -27.56
CA VAL A 18 -36.35 10.47 -28.14
C VAL A 18 -36.79 11.87 -27.68
N ASP A 19 -36.35 12.30 -26.49
CA ASP A 19 -36.69 13.62 -25.96
C ASP A 19 -35.81 14.72 -26.60
N PRO A 20 -36.37 15.77 -27.21
CA PRO A 20 -35.59 16.84 -27.86
C PRO A 20 -34.78 17.71 -26.88
N ALA A 21 -35.03 17.63 -25.57
CA ALA A 21 -34.21 18.29 -24.55
C ALA A 21 -32.84 17.61 -24.38
N LEU A 22 -32.75 16.32 -24.75
CA LEU A 22 -31.54 15.52 -24.66
C LEU A 22 -30.65 15.71 -25.89
N ARG A 23 -29.34 15.77 -25.68
CA ARG A 23 -28.37 15.98 -26.77
C ARG A 23 -27.24 14.97 -26.70
N VAL A 24 -26.95 14.32 -27.83
CA VAL A 24 -25.74 13.52 -27.97
C VAL A 24 -24.57 14.45 -28.33
N GLY A 25 -23.47 14.30 -27.61
CA GLY A 25 -22.24 15.05 -27.85
C GLY A 25 -21.03 14.13 -27.76
N THR A 26 -19.83 14.71 -27.75
CA THR A 26 -18.56 13.97 -27.72
C THR A 26 -18.09 13.68 -26.29
N GLY A 27 -18.96 13.69 -25.27
CA GLY A 27 -18.54 13.45 -23.87
C GLY A 27 -17.79 14.61 -23.18
N PRO A 28 -17.29 14.37 -21.95
CA PRO A 28 -16.74 15.40 -21.07
C PRO A 28 -15.44 16.00 -21.59
N ARG A 29 -15.28 17.32 -21.45
CA ARG A 29 -14.11 18.06 -21.96
C ARG A 29 -12.82 17.78 -21.19
N SER A 30 -12.93 17.33 -19.95
CA SER A 30 -11.81 17.01 -19.09
C SER A 30 -12.19 15.88 -18.14
N SER A 31 -11.23 15.00 -17.87
CA SER A 31 -11.30 14.03 -16.79
C SER A 31 -9.88 13.83 -16.26
N PRO A 32 -9.69 13.66 -14.93
CA PRO A 32 -8.37 13.38 -14.40
C PRO A 32 -7.90 11.96 -14.73
N THR A 33 -8.82 11.02 -14.99
CA THR A 33 -8.52 9.58 -15.13
C THR A 33 -8.87 9.01 -16.51
N ALA A 34 -9.67 9.71 -17.33
CA ALA A 34 -10.10 9.26 -18.65
C ALA A 34 -9.69 10.19 -19.81
N LYS A 35 -9.78 9.68 -21.04
CA LYS A 35 -9.55 10.43 -22.28
C LYS A 35 -10.62 11.54 -22.41
N PRO A 36 -10.23 12.81 -22.64
CA PRO A 36 -11.19 13.90 -22.80
C PRO A 36 -11.83 13.89 -24.18
N GLY A 37 -13.05 14.43 -24.28
CA GLY A 37 -13.75 14.65 -25.54
C GLY A 37 -14.18 13.36 -26.24
N VAL A 38 -14.44 12.30 -25.47
CA VAL A 38 -15.05 11.04 -25.92
C VAL A 38 -16.04 10.53 -24.86
N GLY A 39 -16.92 9.61 -25.24
CA GLY A 39 -17.75 8.84 -24.30
C GLY A 39 -16.92 7.88 -23.43
N PHE A 40 -17.61 7.03 -22.68
CA PHE A 40 -16.97 5.96 -21.92
C PHE A 40 -16.57 4.79 -22.82
N THR A 41 -17.51 4.26 -23.62
CA THR A 41 -17.29 3.11 -24.52
C THR A 41 -17.00 3.53 -25.97
N GLY A 42 -17.38 4.75 -26.36
CA GLY A 42 -17.26 5.25 -27.72
C GLY A 42 -16.78 6.70 -27.81
N ALA A 43 -16.97 7.32 -28.97
CA ALA A 43 -16.69 8.73 -29.23
C ALA A 43 -17.82 9.67 -28.78
N HIS A 44 -19.02 9.14 -28.51
CA HIS A 44 -20.21 9.89 -28.16
C HIS A 44 -20.75 9.54 -26.77
N ALA A 45 -21.50 10.46 -26.18
CA ALA A 45 -22.24 10.26 -24.95
C ALA A 45 -23.44 11.22 -24.89
N LEU A 46 -24.43 10.88 -24.08
CA LEU A 46 -25.61 11.70 -23.86
C LEU A 46 -25.33 12.79 -22.83
N ARG A 47 -25.59 14.05 -23.20
CA ARG A 47 -25.52 15.23 -22.31
C ARG A 47 -26.85 15.44 -21.58
N TYR A 48 -26.77 15.75 -20.29
CA TYR A 48 -27.90 16.27 -19.51
C TYR A 48 -27.51 17.55 -18.78
N GLU A 49 -28.50 18.43 -18.55
CA GLU A 49 -28.35 19.73 -17.90
C GLU A 49 -29.62 20.07 -17.11
N ASN A 50 -29.43 20.78 -15.99
CA ASN A 50 -30.45 21.27 -15.07
C ASN A 50 -31.26 20.15 -14.40
N THR A 51 -32.30 20.54 -13.65
CA THR A 51 -33.35 19.60 -13.24
C THR A 51 -34.06 19.06 -14.48
N LEU A 52 -34.09 17.74 -14.61
CA LEU A 52 -34.57 17.07 -15.81
C LEU A 52 -35.28 15.77 -15.45
N ARG A 53 -36.46 15.55 -16.05
CA ARG A 53 -37.04 14.23 -16.23
C ARG A 53 -37.37 14.07 -17.70
N ALA A 54 -36.64 13.21 -18.40
CA ALA A 54 -36.77 13.05 -19.86
C ALA A 54 -36.73 11.58 -20.25
N THR A 55 -37.63 11.18 -21.16
CA THR A 55 -37.59 9.85 -21.75
C THR A 55 -36.40 9.74 -22.68
N VAL A 56 -35.41 8.93 -22.32
CA VAL A 56 -34.26 8.68 -23.18
C VAL A 56 -34.68 7.74 -24.31
N PHE A 57 -35.28 6.60 -23.97
CA PHE A 57 -35.65 5.59 -24.96
C PHE A 57 -37.06 5.08 -24.71
N GLU A 58 -37.78 4.81 -25.80
CA GLU A 58 -38.94 3.92 -25.79
C GLU A 58 -38.44 2.51 -26.14
N VAL A 59 -38.75 1.53 -25.28
CA VAL A 59 -38.27 0.16 -25.39
C VAL A 59 -39.42 -0.82 -25.22
N ASP A 60 -39.21 -2.09 -25.55
CA ASP A 60 -40.18 -3.16 -25.32
C ASP A 60 -39.44 -4.40 -24.80
N VAL A 61 -39.07 -4.36 -23.52
CA VAL A 61 -38.24 -5.39 -22.88
C VAL A 61 -39.01 -6.04 -21.73
N GLU A 62 -39.15 -7.35 -21.76
CA GLU A 62 -39.73 -8.12 -20.66
C GLU A 62 -38.71 -8.29 -19.54
N VAL A 63 -39.14 -8.05 -18.30
CA VAL A 63 -38.29 -8.28 -17.12
C VAL A 63 -38.34 -9.75 -16.74
N THR A 64 -37.17 -10.37 -16.63
CA THR A 64 -36.97 -11.70 -16.08
C THR A 64 -36.44 -11.59 -14.64
N GLY A 65 -36.23 -12.74 -13.98
CA GLY A 65 -35.53 -12.78 -12.68
C GLY A 65 -34.06 -12.33 -12.73
N HIS A 66 -33.49 -12.12 -13.92
CA HIS A 66 -32.07 -11.80 -14.14
C HIS A 66 -31.85 -10.49 -14.89
N THR A 67 -32.89 -9.75 -15.25
CA THR A 67 -32.75 -8.47 -15.93
C THR A 67 -32.05 -7.45 -15.02
N GLU A 68 -31.04 -6.77 -15.56
CA GLU A 68 -30.28 -5.68 -14.92
C GLU A 68 -30.27 -4.45 -15.84
N LEU A 69 -30.57 -3.29 -15.26
CA LEU A 69 -30.27 -1.99 -15.84
C LEU A 69 -28.85 -1.58 -15.43
N SER A 70 -28.01 -1.23 -16.40
CA SER A 70 -26.71 -0.61 -16.13
C SER A 70 -26.43 0.56 -17.05
N TYR A 71 -25.66 1.52 -16.57
CA TYR A 71 -25.20 2.67 -17.33
C TYR A 71 -23.97 3.29 -16.67
N VAL A 72 -23.19 4.05 -17.43
CA VAL A 72 -22.14 4.90 -16.89
C VAL A 72 -22.59 6.34 -16.87
N VAL A 73 -22.29 7.02 -15.77
CA VAL A 73 -22.61 8.44 -15.58
C VAL A 73 -21.37 9.21 -15.17
N PHE A 74 -21.23 10.40 -15.75
CA PHE A 74 -20.19 11.39 -15.44
C PHE A 74 -20.86 12.66 -14.91
N PRO A 75 -21.06 12.77 -13.59
CA PRO A 75 -21.50 14.02 -12.98
C PRO A 75 -20.40 15.09 -13.10
N GLU A 76 -20.71 16.29 -13.59
CA GLU A 76 -19.75 17.40 -13.57
C GLU A 76 -19.74 18.10 -12.21
N ALA A 77 -18.55 18.49 -11.74
CA ALA A 77 -18.41 19.24 -10.50
C ALA A 77 -19.07 20.63 -10.61
N GLU A 78 -19.74 21.05 -9.54
CA GLU A 78 -20.40 22.35 -9.44
C GLU A 78 -19.44 23.53 -9.22
N SER A 79 -18.26 23.25 -8.68
CA SER A 79 -17.20 24.22 -8.38
C SER A 79 -15.87 23.49 -8.20
N ASP A 80 -14.74 24.21 -8.15
CA ASP A 80 -13.44 23.53 -7.95
C ASP A 80 -13.23 22.92 -6.55
N VAL A 81 -14.13 23.16 -5.58
CA VAL A 81 -14.27 22.29 -4.39
C VAL A 81 -15.59 21.53 -4.56
N PRO A 82 -15.54 20.26 -4.98
CA PRO A 82 -16.75 19.54 -5.38
C PRO A 82 -17.63 19.20 -4.17
N GLY A 83 -18.93 19.42 -4.32
CA GLY A 83 -19.96 18.95 -3.40
C GLY A 83 -20.60 17.66 -3.91
N TYR A 84 -21.86 17.43 -3.58
CA TYR A 84 -22.64 16.28 -4.07
C TYR A 84 -23.73 16.67 -5.07
N ARG A 85 -23.90 17.96 -5.38
CA ARG A 85 -25.07 18.43 -6.13
C ARG A 85 -25.20 17.73 -7.49
N GLY A 86 -24.08 17.58 -8.20
CA GLY A 86 -24.04 16.91 -9.50
C GLY A 86 -24.44 15.43 -9.46
N THR A 87 -24.36 14.78 -8.30
CA THR A 87 -24.55 13.32 -8.14
C THR A 87 -26.01 12.88 -8.01
N PHE A 88 -26.95 13.82 -7.94
CA PHE A 88 -28.39 13.55 -7.91
C PHE A 88 -28.92 13.29 -9.33
N VAL A 89 -28.44 12.20 -9.92
CA VAL A 89 -28.77 11.79 -11.29
C VAL A 89 -28.91 10.27 -11.34
N ALA A 90 -29.91 9.79 -12.07
CA ALA A 90 -30.11 8.36 -12.28
C ALA A 90 -30.89 8.06 -13.57
N LEU A 91 -30.72 6.85 -14.10
CA LEU A 91 -31.70 6.26 -15.03
C LEU A 91 -32.74 5.44 -14.27
N ASP A 92 -33.99 5.69 -14.63
CA ASP A 92 -35.20 4.97 -14.20
C ASP A 92 -35.79 4.18 -15.37
N VAL A 93 -36.59 3.15 -15.07
CA VAL A 93 -37.34 2.36 -16.05
C VAL A 93 -38.83 2.46 -15.74
N GLU A 94 -39.66 2.79 -16.73
CA GLU A 94 -41.12 2.81 -16.58
C GLU A 94 -41.74 1.55 -17.19
N PHE A 95 -42.66 0.93 -16.47
CA PHE A 95 -43.39 -0.26 -16.90
C PHE A 95 -44.68 0.10 -17.64
N ASP A 96 -45.26 -0.90 -18.31
CA ASP A 96 -46.55 -0.84 -18.98
C ASP A 96 -47.74 -0.54 -18.05
N ASP A 97 -47.62 -0.81 -16.75
CA ASP A 97 -48.60 -0.46 -15.71
C ASP A 97 -48.46 0.98 -15.16
N GLY A 98 -47.48 1.75 -15.65
CA GLY A 98 -47.20 3.13 -15.23
C GLY A 98 -46.38 3.26 -13.94
N THR A 99 -45.92 2.16 -13.34
CA THR A 99 -44.96 2.19 -12.22
C THR A 99 -43.51 2.25 -12.72
N SER A 100 -42.55 2.56 -11.85
CA SER A 100 -41.12 2.61 -12.18
C SER A 100 -40.24 1.85 -11.19
N ALA A 101 -38.99 1.53 -11.57
CA ALA A 101 -38.13 0.58 -10.84
C ALA A 101 -36.61 0.80 -10.91
N GLY A 102 -36.15 1.98 -11.31
CA GLY A 102 -34.73 2.35 -11.25
C GLY A 102 -34.30 2.93 -9.91
N PHE A 103 -33.16 3.62 -9.94
CA PHE A 103 -32.72 4.43 -8.80
C PHE A 103 -33.42 5.78 -8.86
N SER A 104 -33.90 6.29 -7.73
CA SER A 104 -34.21 7.72 -7.67
C SER A 104 -32.91 8.53 -7.67
N ALA A 105 -32.93 9.68 -8.33
CA ALA A 105 -31.82 10.63 -8.29
C ALA A 105 -31.47 11.03 -6.84
N THR A 106 -32.48 11.10 -5.96
CA THR A 106 -32.31 11.39 -4.54
C THR A 106 -31.54 10.30 -3.80
N GLU A 107 -31.90 9.02 -3.96
CA GLU A 107 -31.18 7.90 -3.33
C GLU A 107 -29.73 7.86 -3.82
N GLN A 108 -29.50 8.07 -5.12
CA GLN A 108 -28.16 8.08 -5.70
C GLN A 108 -27.29 9.19 -5.09
N GLY A 109 -27.82 10.41 -4.97
CA GLY A 109 -27.13 11.55 -4.38
C GLY A 109 -26.85 11.37 -2.88
N LEU A 110 -27.83 10.92 -2.11
CA LEU A 110 -27.67 10.62 -0.68
C LEU A 110 -26.73 9.44 -0.42
N GLY A 111 -26.61 8.53 -1.38
CA GLY A 111 -25.66 7.42 -1.37
C GLY A 111 -24.20 7.88 -1.35
N LYS A 112 -23.87 9.05 -1.93
CA LYS A 112 -22.50 9.62 -1.95
C LYS A 112 -21.43 8.66 -2.52
N THR A 113 -21.81 7.79 -3.45
CA THR A 113 -20.93 6.80 -4.09
C THR A 113 -20.39 7.28 -5.44
N LEU A 114 -21.03 8.28 -6.07
CA LEU A 114 -20.56 8.84 -7.34
C LEU A 114 -19.46 9.87 -7.11
N TYR A 115 -18.39 9.74 -7.89
CA TYR A 115 -17.34 10.74 -8.03
C TYR A 115 -17.70 11.72 -9.15
N VAL A 116 -17.56 13.01 -8.88
CA VAL A 116 -17.69 14.03 -9.92
C VAL A 116 -16.44 14.08 -10.79
N ASP A 117 -16.59 14.58 -12.01
CA ASP A 117 -15.56 14.67 -13.04
C ASP A 117 -14.90 13.32 -13.41
N GLN A 118 -15.58 12.22 -13.09
CA GLN A 118 -15.16 10.85 -13.38
C GLN A 118 -16.36 10.02 -13.87
N TRP A 119 -16.08 8.99 -14.66
CA TRP A 119 -17.10 8.01 -15.06
C TRP A 119 -17.41 7.07 -13.90
N ASN A 120 -18.69 6.84 -13.63
CA ASN A 120 -19.18 5.97 -12.56
C ASN A 120 -20.15 4.94 -13.13
N LEU A 121 -19.98 3.68 -12.75
CA LEU A 121 -20.91 2.62 -13.13
C LEU A 121 -22.06 2.52 -12.14
N VAL A 122 -23.29 2.54 -12.63
CA VAL A 122 -24.49 2.31 -11.85
C VAL A 122 -25.20 1.06 -12.36
N ARG A 123 -25.66 0.21 -11.43
CA ARG A 123 -26.35 -1.05 -11.74
C ARG A 123 -27.54 -1.28 -10.83
N ARG A 124 -28.69 -1.59 -11.42
CA ARG A 124 -29.93 -1.92 -10.72
C ARG A 124 -30.45 -3.24 -11.25
N ARG A 125 -30.51 -4.26 -10.38
CA ARG A 125 -31.25 -5.49 -10.69
C ARG A 125 -32.74 -5.23 -10.63
N LEU A 126 -33.47 -5.77 -11.61
CA LEU A 126 -34.91 -5.59 -11.77
C LEU A 126 -35.70 -6.87 -11.53
N GLY A 127 -35.05 -7.95 -11.07
CA GLY A 127 -35.66 -9.28 -10.94
C GLY A 127 -36.89 -9.35 -10.01
N GLU A 128 -37.04 -8.41 -9.07
CA GLU A 128 -38.25 -8.31 -8.23
C GLU A 128 -39.50 -7.88 -9.03
N PHE A 129 -39.31 -7.34 -10.24
CA PHE A 129 -40.35 -6.91 -11.17
C PHE A 129 -40.57 -7.90 -12.33
N ALA A 130 -40.09 -9.15 -12.19
CA ALA A 130 -40.20 -10.17 -13.22
C ALA A 130 -41.66 -10.35 -13.71
N GLY A 131 -41.83 -10.48 -15.03
CA GLY A 131 -43.12 -10.60 -15.72
C GLY A 131 -43.74 -9.26 -16.13
N ARG A 132 -43.19 -8.12 -15.70
CA ARG A 132 -43.56 -6.78 -16.20
C ARG A 132 -42.83 -6.45 -17.50
N ARG A 133 -43.33 -5.48 -18.27
CA ARG A 133 -42.67 -4.98 -19.48
C ARG A 133 -42.16 -3.56 -19.29
N ILE A 134 -40.88 -3.34 -19.50
CA ILE A 134 -40.28 -2.01 -19.55
C ILE A 134 -40.68 -1.37 -20.87
N THR A 135 -41.28 -0.19 -20.79
CA THR A 135 -41.73 0.59 -21.96
C THR A 135 -40.86 1.83 -22.19
N ARG A 136 -40.21 2.35 -21.15
CA ARG A 136 -39.31 3.51 -21.25
C ARG A 136 -38.10 3.41 -20.35
N ILE A 137 -37.00 4.00 -20.81
CA ILE A 137 -35.85 4.35 -19.98
C ILE A 137 -35.85 5.87 -19.82
N VAL A 138 -35.86 6.35 -18.59
CA VAL A 138 -36.03 7.77 -18.23
C VAL A 138 -34.80 8.27 -17.50
N LEU A 139 -34.25 9.41 -17.91
CA LEU A 139 -33.19 10.10 -17.19
C LEU A 139 -33.81 11.09 -16.21
N VAL A 140 -33.41 10.98 -14.95
CA VAL A 140 -33.84 11.85 -13.86
C VAL A 140 -32.62 12.54 -13.27
N SER A 141 -32.63 13.87 -13.25
CA SER A 141 -31.66 14.74 -12.59
C SER A 141 -32.42 15.67 -11.66
N GLU A 142 -32.24 15.51 -10.36
CA GLU A 142 -32.99 16.24 -9.32
C GLU A 142 -32.03 16.78 -8.24
N PRO A 143 -31.10 17.69 -8.61
CA PRO A 143 -30.22 18.33 -7.64
C PRO A 143 -31.03 19.07 -6.56
N PRO A 144 -30.65 18.96 -5.27
CA PRO A 144 -31.42 19.57 -4.18
C PRO A 144 -31.38 21.10 -4.18
N ASP A 145 -30.31 21.71 -4.73
CA ASP A 145 -30.04 23.14 -4.67
C ASP A 145 -29.30 23.70 -5.91
N GLY A 146 -30.05 23.99 -6.98
CA GLY A 146 -29.54 24.60 -8.22
C GLY A 146 -29.32 23.59 -9.34
N ASP A 147 -28.69 24.02 -10.43
CA ASP A 147 -28.53 23.15 -11.62
C ASP A 147 -27.35 22.18 -11.49
N SER A 148 -27.50 21.03 -12.12
CA SER A 148 -26.46 20.02 -12.33
C SER A 148 -26.28 19.75 -13.82
N ALA A 149 -25.15 19.17 -14.18
CA ALA A 149 -24.93 18.72 -15.53
C ALA A 149 -24.00 17.50 -15.53
N GLY A 150 -24.01 16.75 -16.61
CA GLY A 150 -23.12 15.62 -16.76
C GLY A 150 -23.34 14.86 -18.06
N TRP A 151 -22.84 13.64 -18.10
CA TRP A 151 -22.93 12.75 -19.26
C TRP A 151 -23.39 11.36 -18.85
N VAL A 152 -24.09 10.68 -19.75
CA VAL A 152 -24.51 9.28 -19.61
C VAL A 152 -24.04 8.51 -20.84
N ASP A 153 -23.57 7.28 -20.65
CA ASP A 153 -23.13 6.37 -21.71
C ASP A 153 -23.44 4.91 -21.35
N ASP A 154 -23.21 3.98 -22.28
CA ASP A 154 -23.26 2.52 -22.09
C ASP A 154 -24.56 2.03 -21.44
N VAL A 155 -25.71 2.53 -21.91
CA VAL A 155 -27.03 2.19 -21.34
C VAL A 155 -27.42 0.79 -21.78
N ARG A 156 -27.64 -0.10 -20.82
CA ARG A 156 -27.91 -1.53 -21.03
C ARG A 156 -29.12 -2.00 -20.24
N LEU A 157 -29.99 -2.78 -20.88
CA LEU A 157 -30.88 -3.74 -20.23
C LEU A 157 -30.43 -5.12 -20.66
N THR A 158 -29.86 -5.89 -19.73
CA THR A 158 -29.24 -7.18 -20.06
C THR A 158 -29.66 -8.26 -19.06
N GLU A 159 -29.60 -9.51 -19.51
CA GLU A 159 -29.76 -10.67 -18.65
C GLU A 159 -28.44 -10.96 -17.95
N ARG A 160 -28.42 -10.86 -16.63
CA ARG A 160 -27.26 -11.16 -15.79
C ARG A 160 -27.60 -12.22 -14.75
N THR A 161 -27.18 -13.44 -15.03
CA THR A 161 -27.30 -14.55 -14.09
C THR A 161 -26.31 -14.38 -12.93
N ILE A 162 -26.76 -14.67 -11.73
CA ILE A 162 -25.88 -14.79 -10.57
C ILE A 162 -25.24 -16.16 -10.64
N GLU A 163 -23.97 -16.21 -11.00
CA GLU A 163 -23.20 -17.44 -10.88
C GLU A 163 -22.76 -17.61 -9.43
N ILE A 164 -22.98 -18.81 -8.88
CA ILE A 164 -22.32 -19.21 -7.64
C ILE A 164 -20.83 -19.32 -7.97
N ARG A 165 -20.04 -18.45 -7.35
CA ARG A 165 -18.62 -18.27 -7.62
C ARG A 165 -17.80 -18.66 -6.41
N GLU A 166 -16.66 -19.30 -6.64
CA GLU A 166 -15.65 -19.49 -5.61
C GLU A 166 -15.02 -18.12 -5.27
N PRO A 167 -14.44 -17.93 -4.08
CA PRO A 167 -13.74 -16.70 -3.70
C PRO A 167 -12.79 -16.15 -4.78
N VAL A 168 -12.03 -17.02 -5.45
CA VAL A 168 -11.09 -16.64 -6.51
C VAL A 168 -11.77 -16.07 -7.77
N ASP A 169 -13.01 -16.43 -8.06
CA ASP A 169 -13.76 -15.94 -9.24
C ASP A 169 -14.30 -14.52 -9.04
N HIS A 170 -14.34 -14.04 -7.80
CA HIS A 170 -14.69 -12.66 -7.46
C HIS A 170 -13.52 -11.69 -7.64
N VAL A 171 -12.29 -12.18 -7.82
CA VAL A 171 -11.11 -11.31 -7.96
C VAL A 171 -11.09 -10.63 -9.33
N ARG A 172 -10.98 -9.30 -9.33
CA ARG A 172 -10.76 -8.47 -10.51
C ARG A 172 -9.35 -7.88 -10.47
N THR A 173 -8.48 -8.32 -11.37
CA THR A 173 -7.10 -7.77 -11.45
C THR A 173 -7.08 -6.37 -12.05
N THR A 174 -8.13 -5.95 -12.76
CA THR A 174 -8.28 -4.58 -13.29
C THR A 174 -8.66 -3.55 -12.22
N ARG A 175 -9.04 -3.97 -11.01
CA ARG A 175 -9.41 -3.06 -9.93
C ARG A 175 -8.23 -2.15 -9.56
N GLY A 176 -8.48 -0.85 -9.61
CA GLY A 176 -7.55 0.27 -9.41
C GLY A 176 -6.77 0.75 -10.63
N THR A 177 -7.08 0.23 -11.83
CA THR A 177 -6.43 0.64 -13.08
C THR A 177 -6.98 1.93 -13.70
N HIS A 178 -8.13 2.43 -13.24
CA HIS A 178 -8.75 3.67 -13.68
C HIS A 178 -8.07 4.89 -13.04
N SER A 179 -6.75 4.98 -13.24
CA SER A 179 -5.87 5.90 -12.53
C SER A 179 -4.96 6.67 -13.49
N SER A 180 -4.43 7.78 -12.99
CA SER A 180 -3.45 8.62 -13.68
C SER A 180 -2.40 9.19 -12.73
N ASP A 181 -1.47 9.93 -13.32
CA ASP A 181 -0.52 10.79 -12.62
C ASP A 181 -1.18 11.97 -11.88
N LYS A 182 -2.46 12.25 -12.15
CA LYS A 182 -3.21 13.37 -11.57
C LYS A 182 -4.25 12.95 -10.55
N PHE A 183 -4.71 11.71 -10.62
CA PHE A 183 -5.73 11.16 -9.72
C PHE A 183 -5.66 9.63 -9.75
N SER A 184 -5.56 9.06 -8.57
CA SER A 184 -5.49 7.63 -8.33
C SER A 184 -6.85 7.06 -7.95
N ARG A 185 -7.16 5.91 -8.55
CA ARG A 185 -8.21 5.01 -8.08
C ARG A 185 -7.62 3.69 -7.59
N GLY A 186 -6.32 3.68 -7.26
CA GLY A 186 -5.54 2.54 -6.79
C GLY A 186 -4.15 2.47 -7.42
N ASN A 187 -3.92 3.16 -8.54
CA ASN A 187 -2.69 3.13 -9.33
C ASN A 187 -2.15 1.72 -9.63
N ASN A 188 -3.09 0.79 -9.78
CA ASN A 188 -2.82 -0.61 -10.02
C ASN A 188 -2.65 -0.93 -11.50
N PHE A 189 -2.11 -2.13 -11.78
CA PHE A 189 -2.16 -2.78 -13.09
C PHE A 189 -2.71 -4.21 -12.96
N PRO A 190 -3.21 -4.82 -14.06
CA PRO A 190 -3.71 -6.20 -14.06
C PRO A 190 -2.55 -7.21 -13.96
N ALA A 191 -2.17 -7.56 -12.73
CA ALA A 191 -1.17 -8.58 -12.50
C ALA A 191 -1.80 -9.98 -12.52
N THR A 192 -1.36 -10.83 -13.43
CA THR A 192 -1.58 -12.28 -13.39
C THR A 192 -0.33 -12.92 -12.83
N ALA A 193 -0.47 -13.53 -11.66
CA ALA A 193 0.63 -13.94 -10.80
C ALA A 193 0.18 -15.00 -9.80
N ILE A 194 1.12 -15.60 -9.07
CA ILE A 194 0.82 -16.35 -7.85
C ILE A 194 0.98 -15.44 -6.62
N PRO A 195 0.46 -15.81 -5.43
CA PRO A 195 0.69 -15.04 -4.21
C PRO A 195 2.20 -14.83 -3.93
N HIS A 196 2.61 -13.58 -3.69
CA HIS A 196 4.01 -13.15 -3.51
C HIS A 196 4.97 -13.57 -4.63
N GLY A 197 4.46 -13.81 -5.84
CA GLY A 197 5.21 -14.42 -6.93
C GLY A 197 6.44 -13.62 -7.37
N PHE A 198 7.43 -14.31 -7.91
CA PHE A 198 8.68 -13.76 -8.42
C PHE A 198 8.44 -12.87 -9.64
N ASN A 199 7.57 -13.31 -10.56
CA ASN A 199 7.19 -12.58 -11.76
C ASN A 199 5.70 -12.20 -11.74
N PHE A 200 5.40 -11.01 -12.27
CA PHE A 200 4.05 -10.66 -12.70
C PHE A 200 3.95 -10.61 -14.22
N TRP A 201 2.85 -11.13 -14.76
CA TRP A 201 2.51 -11.04 -16.17
C TRP A 201 1.32 -10.11 -16.34
N THR A 202 1.40 -9.14 -17.25
CA THR A 202 0.38 -8.10 -17.38
C THR A 202 0.18 -7.67 -18.84
N PRO A 203 -1.03 -7.34 -19.27
CA PRO A 203 -1.24 -6.52 -20.47
C PRO A 203 -0.61 -5.13 -20.28
N VAL A 204 -0.18 -4.49 -21.37
CA VAL A 204 0.33 -3.11 -21.35
C VAL A 204 -0.28 -2.28 -22.48
N THR A 205 -0.72 -1.06 -22.15
CA THR A 205 -1.27 -0.10 -23.13
C THR A 205 -0.20 0.88 -23.63
N ASP A 206 0.88 1.08 -22.87
CA ASP A 206 2.09 1.77 -23.34
C ASP A 206 3.33 0.88 -23.15
N ALA A 207 3.77 0.24 -24.23
CA ALA A 207 4.93 -0.66 -24.21
C ALA A 207 6.28 0.09 -24.05
N SER A 208 6.29 1.42 -23.99
CA SER A 208 7.46 2.24 -23.71
C SER A 208 7.57 2.70 -22.25
N ALA A 209 6.44 2.69 -21.53
CA ALA A 209 6.34 3.15 -20.14
C ALA A 209 7.09 2.22 -19.17
N THR A 210 7.41 2.79 -18.01
CA THR A 210 7.94 2.07 -16.83
C THR A 210 7.31 2.62 -15.56
N ASN A 211 6.11 3.20 -15.65
CA ASN A 211 5.37 3.84 -14.57
C ASN A 211 3.87 3.57 -14.77
N TRP A 212 3.17 4.26 -15.68
CA TRP A 212 1.81 3.88 -16.06
C TRP A 212 1.85 2.95 -17.27
N ILE A 213 2.13 1.67 -17.01
CA ILE A 213 2.23 0.63 -18.05
C ILE A 213 0.87 0.21 -18.60
N TYR A 214 -0.19 0.39 -17.82
CA TYR A 214 -1.56 0.08 -18.17
C TYR A 214 -2.46 1.27 -17.81
N GLY A 215 -3.25 1.73 -18.77
CA GLY A 215 -4.10 2.91 -18.65
C GLY A 215 -5.13 2.92 -19.75
N TYR A 216 -6.02 1.93 -19.74
CA TYR A 216 -6.95 1.70 -20.83
C TYR A 216 -7.83 2.92 -21.09
N HIS A 217 -8.41 3.54 -20.06
CA HIS A 217 -9.27 4.73 -20.20
C HIS A 217 -8.63 5.95 -20.89
N ARG A 218 -7.30 5.99 -21.02
CA ARG A 218 -6.57 7.10 -21.65
C ARG A 218 -5.87 6.70 -22.94
N HIS A 219 -5.40 5.45 -23.03
CA HIS A 219 -4.62 4.94 -24.16
C HIS A 219 -5.49 4.16 -25.15
N ASN A 220 -6.63 4.75 -25.51
CA ASN A 220 -7.59 4.21 -26.46
C ASN A 220 -7.28 4.64 -27.91
N ASP A 221 -7.79 3.86 -28.87
CA ASP A 221 -7.72 4.19 -30.30
C ASP A 221 -8.61 5.40 -30.68
N ALA A 222 -8.73 5.67 -31.99
CA ALA A 222 -9.50 6.80 -32.49
C ALA A 222 -11.01 6.68 -32.22
N GLU A 223 -11.53 5.44 -32.15
CA GLU A 223 -12.92 5.13 -31.82
C GLU A 223 -13.13 4.93 -30.30
N ASN A 224 -12.12 5.30 -29.50
CA ASN A 224 -12.12 5.18 -28.04
C ASN A 224 -12.15 3.73 -27.51
N ARG A 225 -11.72 2.74 -28.31
CA ARG A 225 -11.59 1.36 -27.84
C ARG A 225 -10.25 1.15 -27.12
N PRO A 226 -10.22 0.40 -26.01
CA PRO A 226 -8.99 -0.08 -25.38
C PRO A 226 -8.08 -0.80 -26.37
N ALA A 227 -6.78 -0.55 -26.28
CA ALA A 227 -5.79 -1.18 -27.14
C ALA A 227 -4.52 -1.59 -26.38
N LEU A 228 -4.06 -2.81 -26.62
CA LEU A 228 -2.83 -3.34 -26.01
C LEU A 228 -1.66 -3.26 -26.98
N GLN A 229 -0.51 -2.83 -26.48
CA GLN A 229 0.75 -2.74 -27.24
C GLN A 229 1.70 -3.92 -26.98
N ALA A 230 1.51 -4.64 -25.87
CA ALA A 230 2.19 -5.90 -25.55
C ALA A 230 1.52 -6.61 -24.37
N PHE A 231 1.96 -7.83 -24.11
CA PHE A 231 1.99 -8.46 -22.81
C PHE A 231 3.41 -8.38 -22.27
N ALA A 232 3.58 -8.13 -20.98
CA ALA A 232 4.87 -7.86 -20.37
C ALA A 232 5.09 -8.63 -19.07
N LEU A 233 6.34 -9.02 -18.87
CA LEU A 233 6.88 -9.26 -17.54
C LEU A 233 7.04 -7.92 -16.80
N SER A 234 6.57 -7.85 -15.56
CA SER A 234 6.65 -6.68 -14.68
C SER A 234 7.10 -7.08 -13.27
N HIS A 235 7.75 -6.14 -12.58
CA HIS A 235 8.00 -6.21 -11.14
C HIS A 235 7.70 -4.88 -10.45
N GLN A 236 6.89 -4.03 -11.08
CA GLN A 236 6.56 -2.71 -10.61
C GLN A 236 5.72 -2.79 -9.33
N PRO A 237 6.14 -2.22 -8.19
CA PRO A 237 5.32 -2.17 -6.99
C PRO A 237 4.35 -0.98 -6.98
N SER A 238 4.70 0.12 -7.65
CA SER A 238 3.88 1.32 -7.84
C SER A 238 4.39 2.10 -9.05
N PRO A 239 3.56 2.94 -9.71
CA PRO A 239 4.02 3.77 -10.83
C PRO A 239 5.12 4.76 -10.42
N TRP A 240 5.14 5.20 -9.15
CA TRP A 240 6.14 6.12 -8.59
C TRP A 240 7.51 5.46 -8.44
N MET A 241 7.53 4.20 -8.02
CA MET A 241 8.75 3.37 -8.00
C MET A 241 9.22 3.05 -9.41
N GLY A 242 8.27 2.80 -10.30
CA GLY A 242 8.47 2.38 -11.67
C GLY A 242 8.94 0.94 -11.80
N ASP A 243 8.96 0.47 -13.05
CA ASP A 243 9.18 -0.94 -13.38
C ASP A 243 10.66 -1.28 -13.61
N ARG A 244 10.95 -2.59 -13.55
CA ARG A 244 12.27 -3.18 -13.81
C ARG A 244 12.15 -4.55 -14.47
N HIS A 245 13.22 -4.92 -15.15
CA HIS A 245 13.39 -6.22 -15.81
C HIS A 245 12.24 -6.59 -16.75
N THR A 246 11.71 -5.63 -17.50
CA THR A 246 10.59 -5.90 -18.42
C THR A 246 11.04 -6.69 -19.64
N PHE A 247 10.18 -7.58 -20.12
CA PHE A 247 10.31 -8.33 -21.37
C PHE A 247 8.92 -8.49 -21.97
N GLN A 248 8.78 -8.18 -23.26
CA GLN A 248 7.48 -8.03 -23.90
C GLN A 248 7.28 -9.05 -25.02
N VAL A 249 6.05 -9.54 -25.15
CA VAL A 249 5.55 -10.32 -26.28
C VAL A 249 4.27 -9.69 -26.82
N MET A 250 4.11 -9.59 -28.13
CA MET A 250 2.88 -9.11 -28.77
C MET A 250 2.52 -10.02 -29.95
N PRO A 251 1.30 -10.58 -30.02
CA PRO A 251 0.84 -11.30 -31.19
C PRO A 251 0.39 -10.34 -32.30
N GLY A 252 0.40 -10.83 -33.53
CA GLY A 252 -0.16 -10.14 -34.68
C GLY A 252 -0.39 -11.05 -35.86
N ILE A 253 -1.08 -10.50 -36.86
CA ILE A 253 -1.36 -11.13 -38.15
C ILE A 253 -0.94 -10.19 -39.28
N GLY A 254 -0.76 -10.70 -40.49
CA GLY A 254 -0.31 -9.90 -41.64
C GLY A 254 1.18 -9.55 -41.57
N GLU A 255 1.54 -8.33 -41.99
CA GLU A 255 2.93 -7.87 -41.95
C GLU A 255 3.41 -7.67 -40.51
N VAL A 256 4.68 -8.02 -40.23
CA VAL A 256 5.28 -7.83 -38.91
C VAL A 256 5.46 -6.33 -38.63
N GLU A 257 4.57 -5.79 -37.79
CA GLU A 257 4.64 -4.40 -37.33
C GLU A 257 5.36 -4.33 -35.99
N ALA A 258 6.39 -3.50 -35.94
CA ALA A 258 7.27 -3.42 -34.77
C ALA A 258 7.24 -2.04 -34.11
N ASP A 259 6.63 -1.04 -34.73
CA ASP A 259 6.25 0.19 -34.04
C ASP A 259 5.21 -0.12 -32.96
N ARG A 260 5.39 0.45 -31.76
CA ARG A 260 4.58 0.09 -30.58
C ARG A 260 3.15 0.60 -30.69
N SER A 261 2.95 1.76 -31.29
CA SER A 261 1.62 2.34 -31.46
C SER A 261 0.88 1.66 -32.62
N ARG A 262 1.57 1.41 -33.74
CA ARG A 262 0.93 0.78 -34.92
C ARG A 262 0.64 -0.72 -34.74
N ARG A 263 1.37 -1.44 -33.88
CA ARG A 263 1.10 -2.85 -33.57
C ARG A 263 -0.02 -3.06 -32.54
N ALA A 264 -0.61 -1.98 -32.02
CA ALA A 264 -1.60 -2.08 -30.97
C ALA A 264 -2.85 -2.81 -31.48
N LEU A 265 -3.40 -3.71 -30.65
CA LEU A 265 -4.62 -4.44 -30.98
C LEU A 265 -5.76 -3.99 -30.07
N ALA A 266 -6.86 -3.56 -30.69
CA ALA A 266 -8.07 -3.13 -29.99
C ALA A 266 -8.84 -4.33 -29.41
N PHE A 267 -9.46 -4.14 -28.25
CA PHE A 267 -10.30 -5.13 -27.57
C PHE A 267 -11.45 -4.46 -26.79
N SER A 268 -12.36 -5.27 -26.26
CA SER A 268 -13.39 -4.87 -25.30
C SER A 268 -13.20 -5.63 -23.99
N HIS A 269 -13.56 -5.02 -22.85
CA HIS A 269 -13.57 -5.73 -21.56
C HIS A 269 -14.61 -6.86 -21.49
N ASP A 270 -15.63 -6.84 -22.35
CA ASP A 270 -16.56 -7.96 -22.52
C ASP A 270 -15.86 -9.19 -23.14
N ASP A 271 -14.70 -8.99 -23.78
CA ASP A 271 -13.84 -10.00 -24.40
C ASP A 271 -12.53 -10.22 -23.61
N GLU A 272 -12.49 -9.79 -22.35
CA GLU A 272 -11.34 -9.90 -21.45
C GLU A 272 -11.65 -10.77 -20.22
N ILE A 273 -10.70 -11.62 -19.84
CA ILE A 273 -10.67 -12.34 -18.57
C ILE A 273 -9.52 -11.75 -17.75
N ASP A 274 -9.84 -11.20 -16.58
CA ASP A 274 -8.90 -10.49 -15.71
C ASP A 274 -8.76 -11.15 -14.33
N ARG A 275 -8.41 -12.44 -14.32
CA ARG A 275 -8.28 -13.24 -13.10
C ARG A 275 -6.81 -13.37 -12.69
N PRO A 276 -6.53 -13.54 -11.37
CA PRO A 276 -5.14 -13.60 -10.90
C PRO A 276 -4.38 -14.83 -11.43
N HIS A 277 -5.11 -15.91 -11.74
CA HIS A 277 -4.59 -17.16 -12.30
C HIS A 277 -4.75 -17.28 -13.82
N HIS A 278 -5.42 -16.34 -14.47
CA HIS A 278 -5.70 -16.36 -15.91
C HIS A 278 -5.97 -14.95 -16.44
N TYR A 279 -5.07 -14.45 -17.28
CA TYR A 279 -5.40 -13.34 -18.17
C TYR A 279 -5.79 -13.88 -19.54
N GLY A 280 -6.93 -13.46 -20.08
CA GLY A 280 -7.40 -13.83 -21.41
C GLY A 280 -7.91 -12.61 -22.17
N VAL A 281 -7.66 -12.52 -23.47
CA VAL A 281 -8.27 -11.49 -24.31
C VAL A 281 -8.52 -11.99 -25.73
N ARG A 282 -9.67 -11.61 -26.28
CA ARG A 282 -9.98 -11.73 -27.71
C ARG A 282 -9.95 -10.34 -28.36
N PHE A 283 -9.02 -10.12 -29.27
CA PHE A 283 -8.89 -8.87 -29.99
C PHE A 283 -9.94 -8.72 -31.09
N ALA A 284 -10.22 -7.48 -31.50
CA ALA A 284 -11.18 -7.15 -32.56
C ALA A 284 -10.86 -7.82 -33.91
N ASN A 285 -9.59 -8.16 -34.17
CA ASN A 285 -9.15 -8.87 -35.37
C ASN A 285 -9.26 -10.40 -35.26
N GLY A 286 -9.80 -10.92 -34.16
CA GLY A 286 -10.01 -12.36 -33.91
C GLY A 286 -8.83 -13.11 -33.29
N VAL A 287 -7.67 -12.47 -33.12
CA VAL A 287 -6.54 -13.07 -32.37
C VAL A 287 -6.95 -13.24 -30.91
N THR A 288 -6.63 -14.39 -30.31
CA THR A 288 -6.78 -14.58 -28.86
C THR A 288 -5.43 -14.76 -28.18
N THR A 289 -5.35 -14.39 -26.92
CA THR A 289 -4.20 -14.66 -26.05
C THR A 289 -4.68 -15.03 -24.65
N ASP A 290 -4.17 -16.15 -24.14
CA ASP A 290 -4.33 -16.55 -22.74
C ASP A 290 -2.95 -16.64 -22.06
N ILE A 291 -2.90 -16.29 -20.77
CA ILE A 291 -1.71 -16.35 -19.91
C ILE A 291 -2.06 -17.06 -18.60
N ALA A 292 -1.34 -18.13 -18.29
CA ALA A 292 -1.39 -18.83 -17.00
C ALA A 292 -0.02 -18.67 -16.30
N PRO A 293 0.04 -18.12 -15.07
CA PRO A 293 1.29 -17.85 -14.39
C PRO A 293 1.77 -19.05 -13.56
N ALA A 294 3.09 -19.18 -13.43
CA ALA A 294 3.74 -19.89 -12.33
C ALA A 294 4.57 -18.87 -11.52
N ASP A 295 5.53 -19.31 -10.70
CA ASP A 295 6.34 -18.38 -9.88
C ASP A 295 7.37 -17.65 -10.75
N HIS A 296 8.26 -18.42 -11.38
CA HIS A 296 9.32 -17.94 -12.27
C HIS A 296 8.97 -18.12 -13.76
N ALA A 297 7.84 -18.75 -14.07
CA ALA A 297 7.42 -19.07 -15.42
C ALA A 297 5.98 -18.62 -15.74
N ALA A 298 5.59 -18.73 -17.00
CA ALA A 298 4.21 -18.69 -17.48
C ALA A 298 4.06 -19.51 -18.76
N LEU A 299 2.83 -19.89 -19.03
CA LEU A 299 2.41 -20.49 -20.29
C LEU A 299 1.46 -19.52 -20.99
N PHE A 300 1.85 -19.12 -22.20
CA PHE A 300 1.03 -18.31 -23.10
C PHE A 300 0.43 -19.21 -24.17
N ARG A 301 -0.87 -19.04 -24.45
CA ARG A 301 -1.55 -19.67 -25.58
C ARG A 301 -2.06 -18.59 -26.51
N PHE A 302 -1.71 -18.69 -27.78
CA PHE A 302 -2.13 -17.76 -28.83
C PHE A 302 -2.94 -18.50 -29.88
N THR A 303 -4.05 -17.92 -30.34
CA THR A 303 -4.80 -18.45 -31.49
C THR A 303 -4.85 -17.41 -32.60
N PHE A 304 -4.33 -17.76 -33.78
CA PHE A 304 -4.28 -16.88 -34.93
C PHE A 304 -5.38 -17.23 -35.94
N PRO A 305 -6.29 -16.29 -36.28
CA PRO A 305 -7.23 -16.48 -37.39
C PRO A 305 -6.51 -16.33 -38.74
N GLY A 306 -7.04 -16.96 -39.79
CA GLY A 306 -6.54 -16.82 -41.17
C GLY A 306 -5.48 -17.87 -41.54
N ASP A 307 -4.41 -17.44 -42.24
CA ASP A 307 -3.37 -18.34 -42.77
C ASP A 307 -2.06 -18.33 -41.97
N ARG A 308 -1.69 -17.18 -41.36
CA ARG A 308 -0.42 -16.97 -40.65
C ARG A 308 -0.54 -15.96 -39.50
N GLY A 309 0.26 -16.19 -38.46
CA GLY A 309 0.43 -15.29 -37.32
C GLY A 309 1.89 -15.10 -36.93
N TRP A 310 2.18 -14.05 -36.16
CA TRP A 310 3.52 -13.78 -35.64
C TRP A 310 3.49 -13.37 -34.18
N LEU A 311 4.59 -13.65 -33.48
CA LEU A 311 4.89 -13.14 -32.15
C LEU A 311 6.11 -12.22 -32.22
N LEU A 312 5.97 -11.02 -31.68
CA LEU A 312 7.03 -10.02 -31.59
C LEU A 312 7.54 -9.89 -30.16
N PHE A 313 8.85 -10.00 -29.98
CA PHE A 313 9.55 -9.79 -28.72
C PHE A 313 10.17 -8.40 -28.65
N ASP A 314 10.02 -7.72 -27.53
CA ASP A 314 10.52 -6.35 -27.31
C ASP A 314 10.92 -6.11 -25.84
N ASN A 315 11.53 -4.97 -25.54
CA ASN A 315 11.84 -4.53 -24.18
C ASN A 315 11.53 -3.04 -24.04
N ALA A 316 10.94 -2.62 -22.91
CA ALA A 316 10.71 -1.20 -22.64
C ALA A 316 12.04 -0.41 -22.73
N ARG A 317 11.94 0.85 -23.19
CA ARG A 317 13.09 1.76 -23.36
C ARG A 317 14.27 1.20 -24.19
N ASN A 318 14.06 0.15 -25.01
CA ASN A 318 15.08 -0.52 -25.81
C ASN A 318 16.28 -1.06 -24.99
N ARG A 319 16.06 -1.54 -23.76
CA ARG A 319 17.13 -2.02 -22.85
C ARG A 319 17.07 -3.53 -22.62
N GLY A 320 17.62 -4.28 -23.56
CA GLY A 320 17.62 -5.73 -23.49
C GLY A 320 18.35 -6.38 -24.64
N GLY A 321 17.99 -7.62 -24.93
CA GLY A 321 18.46 -8.34 -26.10
C GLY A 321 17.69 -9.64 -26.24
N VAL A 322 17.51 -10.05 -27.49
CA VAL A 322 16.82 -11.29 -27.86
C VAL A 322 17.67 -12.07 -28.86
N ARG A 323 17.61 -13.39 -28.76
CA ARG A 323 18.12 -14.37 -29.73
C ARG A 323 17.03 -15.39 -29.99
N LEU A 324 16.90 -15.74 -31.27
CA LEU A 324 15.86 -16.61 -31.77
C LEU A 324 16.56 -17.79 -32.43
N ASP A 325 16.20 -18.99 -32.01
CA ASP A 325 16.52 -20.24 -32.68
C ASP A 325 15.19 -20.83 -33.18
N ALA A 326 14.69 -20.24 -34.26
CA ALA A 326 13.36 -20.54 -34.81
C ALA A 326 13.23 -22.01 -35.21
N ALA A 327 14.31 -22.61 -35.73
CA ALA A 327 14.33 -24.02 -36.14
C ALA A 327 14.11 -25.00 -34.98
N ASN A 328 14.59 -24.63 -33.78
CA ASN A 328 14.41 -25.43 -32.56
C ASN A 328 13.27 -24.91 -31.67
N GLY A 329 12.52 -23.89 -32.10
CA GLY A 329 11.43 -23.30 -31.31
C GLY A 329 11.89 -22.62 -30.02
N VAL A 330 13.12 -22.09 -29.97
CA VAL A 330 13.69 -21.50 -28.75
C VAL A 330 13.89 -19.99 -28.88
N VAL A 331 13.48 -19.25 -27.85
CA VAL A 331 13.76 -17.82 -27.67
C VAL A 331 14.54 -17.61 -26.39
N THR A 332 15.65 -16.88 -26.48
CA THR A 332 16.43 -16.48 -25.30
C THR A 332 16.57 -14.97 -25.24
N GLY A 333 16.49 -14.43 -24.04
CA GLY A 333 16.49 -12.99 -23.82
C GLY A 333 17.27 -12.60 -22.58
N HIS A 334 17.57 -11.31 -22.51
CA HIS A 334 18.01 -10.68 -21.28
C HIS A 334 17.56 -9.22 -21.22
N THR A 335 17.21 -8.74 -20.04
CA THR A 335 16.70 -7.37 -19.83
C THR A 335 17.47 -6.67 -18.72
N TRP A 336 17.70 -5.37 -18.89
CA TRP A 336 18.26 -4.49 -17.85
C TRP A 336 17.47 -3.19 -17.75
N VAL A 337 16.19 -3.23 -18.15
CA VAL A 337 15.23 -2.18 -17.82
C VAL A 337 15.22 -2.00 -16.32
N ARG A 338 15.30 -0.75 -15.88
CA ARG A 338 15.24 -0.39 -14.47
C ARG A 338 14.86 1.07 -14.34
N SER A 339 13.98 1.38 -13.39
CA SER A 339 13.70 2.75 -13.00
C SER A 339 14.93 3.37 -12.30
N ARG A 340 14.85 4.66 -11.96
CA ARG A 340 15.90 5.33 -11.16
C ARG A 340 15.96 4.80 -9.73
N LEU A 341 14.84 4.30 -9.22
CA LEU A 341 14.68 3.80 -7.86
C LEU A 341 14.99 2.31 -7.73
N SER A 342 15.22 1.62 -8.84
CA SER A 342 15.60 0.20 -8.83
C SER A 342 17.07 -0.05 -8.50
N ALA A 343 17.50 0.42 -7.33
CA ALA A 343 18.84 0.19 -6.80
C ALA A 343 19.12 -1.32 -6.69
N GLY A 344 20.35 -1.73 -6.99
CA GLY A 344 20.74 -3.14 -6.94
C GLY A 344 20.29 -3.99 -8.13
N ALA A 345 19.27 -3.58 -8.90
CA ALA A 345 18.78 -4.31 -10.07
C ALA A 345 19.89 -4.51 -11.12
N ARG A 346 20.04 -5.76 -11.57
CA ARG A 346 21.02 -6.18 -12.58
C ARG A 346 20.32 -6.68 -13.84
N ARG A 347 20.84 -7.72 -14.47
CA ARG A 347 20.26 -8.29 -15.67
C ARG A 347 19.38 -9.47 -15.25
N MET A 348 18.18 -9.54 -15.80
CA MET A 348 17.35 -10.73 -15.77
C MET A 348 17.50 -11.48 -17.09
N PHE A 349 17.43 -12.81 -17.03
CA PHE A 349 17.55 -13.73 -18.16
C PHE A 349 16.19 -14.36 -18.45
N VAL A 350 15.91 -14.59 -19.72
CA VAL A 350 14.62 -15.10 -20.22
C VAL A 350 14.89 -16.30 -21.12
N TYR A 351 14.12 -17.36 -20.95
CA TYR A 351 14.17 -18.56 -21.78
C TYR A 351 12.74 -18.99 -22.12
N ALA A 352 12.44 -19.22 -23.40
CA ALA A 352 11.13 -19.68 -23.85
C ALA A 352 11.23 -20.75 -24.93
N GLU A 353 10.23 -21.65 -24.93
CA GLU A 353 10.08 -22.77 -25.86
C GLU A 353 8.65 -22.79 -26.42
N PHE A 354 8.51 -23.05 -27.72
CA PHE A 354 7.23 -23.27 -28.39
C PHE A 354 6.90 -24.76 -28.51
N ASP A 355 5.61 -25.08 -28.57
CA ASP A 355 5.10 -26.43 -28.87
C ASP A 355 5.23 -26.80 -30.36
N VAL A 356 5.17 -25.80 -31.25
CA VAL A 356 5.35 -25.95 -32.69
C VAL A 356 6.59 -25.19 -33.18
N PRO A 357 7.32 -25.72 -34.20
CA PRO A 357 8.42 -24.98 -34.80
C PRO A 357 7.92 -23.75 -35.55
N ALA A 358 8.68 -22.65 -35.48
CA ALA A 358 8.38 -21.45 -36.24
C ALA A 358 8.75 -21.64 -37.73
N GLU A 359 7.91 -21.17 -38.65
CA GLU A 359 8.18 -21.21 -40.10
C GLU A 359 9.31 -20.23 -40.47
N ARG A 360 9.36 -19.09 -39.79
CA ARG A 360 10.34 -18.02 -39.99
C ARG A 360 10.59 -17.28 -38.69
N GLY A 361 11.76 -16.68 -38.55
CA GLY A 361 12.04 -15.77 -37.44
C GLY A 361 13.32 -14.99 -37.65
N GLY A 362 13.44 -13.85 -36.97
CA GLY A 362 14.61 -12.99 -37.12
C GLY A 362 14.60 -11.76 -36.21
N ARG A 363 15.77 -11.13 -36.09
CA ARG A 363 15.90 -9.85 -35.37
C ARG A 363 15.52 -8.70 -36.28
N ILE A 364 14.75 -7.76 -35.76
CA ILE A 364 14.40 -6.52 -36.47
C ILE A 364 15.47 -5.48 -36.14
N ARG A 365 16.33 -5.19 -37.13
CA ARG A 365 17.48 -4.27 -37.01
C ARG A 365 17.24 -2.91 -37.67
N ARG A 366 16.03 -2.64 -38.15
CA ARG A 366 15.68 -1.34 -38.74
C ARG A 366 14.69 -0.63 -37.81
N PRO A 367 14.99 0.60 -37.39
CA PRO A 367 16.26 1.32 -37.56
C PRO A 367 17.43 0.68 -36.78
N VAL A 368 18.69 0.97 -37.15
CA VAL A 368 19.91 0.27 -36.65
C VAL A 368 20.09 0.30 -35.13
N TRP A 369 19.51 1.29 -34.45
CA TRP A 369 19.52 1.38 -32.98
C TRP A 369 18.54 0.40 -32.30
N ARG A 370 17.61 -0.20 -33.05
CA ARG A 370 16.69 -1.24 -32.56
C ARG A 370 17.44 -2.55 -32.42
N THR A 371 17.88 -2.85 -31.20
CA THR A 371 18.71 -4.03 -30.89
C THR A 371 17.99 -5.08 -30.06
N VAL A 372 16.79 -4.78 -29.57
CA VAL A 372 16.04 -5.62 -28.62
C VAL A 372 14.88 -6.39 -29.25
N THR A 373 14.53 -6.07 -30.50
CA THR A 373 13.32 -6.56 -31.14
C THR A 373 13.60 -7.77 -32.04
N GLY A 374 12.73 -8.76 -31.99
CA GLY A 374 12.75 -9.92 -32.88
C GLY A 374 11.35 -10.51 -33.02
N PHE A 375 11.15 -11.35 -34.04
CA PHE A 375 9.87 -12.00 -34.28
C PHE A 375 10.04 -13.46 -34.67
N VAL A 376 8.98 -14.23 -34.46
CA VAL A 376 8.77 -15.57 -35.03
C VAL A 376 7.40 -15.63 -35.69
N GLU A 377 7.28 -16.41 -36.75
CA GLU A 377 6.06 -16.60 -37.54
C GLU A 377 5.65 -18.07 -37.52
N PHE A 378 4.34 -18.29 -37.48
CA PHE A 378 3.70 -19.59 -37.44
C PHE A 378 2.58 -19.66 -38.49
N ALA A 379 2.25 -20.89 -38.90
CA ALA A 379 0.99 -21.16 -39.55
C ALA A 379 -0.18 -20.79 -38.62
N ALA A 380 -1.35 -20.51 -39.19
CA ALA A 380 -2.54 -20.26 -38.39
C ALA A 380 -2.96 -21.47 -37.54
N GLY A 381 -3.70 -21.17 -36.48
CA GLY A 381 -4.05 -22.12 -35.43
C GLY A 381 -3.52 -21.71 -34.07
N GLU A 382 -3.45 -22.68 -33.18
CA GLU A 382 -3.00 -22.52 -31.80
C GLU A 382 -1.48 -22.70 -31.70
N VAL A 383 -0.83 -21.82 -30.92
CA VAL A 383 0.59 -21.87 -30.57
C VAL A 383 0.74 -21.65 -29.08
N THR A 384 1.44 -22.56 -28.40
CA THR A 384 1.77 -22.44 -26.98
C THR A 384 3.23 -22.05 -26.80
N MET A 385 3.47 -21.05 -25.95
CA MET A 385 4.81 -20.62 -25.53
C MET A 385 4.95 -20.77 -24.02
N ARG A 386 5.85 -21.66 -23.59
CA ARG A 386 6.29 -21.70 -22.18
C ARG A 386 7.49 -20.78 -22.02
N ILE A 387 7.46 -19.88 -21.05
CA ILE A 387 8.50 -18.87 -20.81
C ILE A 387 8.86 -18.80 -19.33
N ALA A 388 10.16 -18.70 -19.01
CA ALA A 388 10.64 -18.52 -17.64
C ALA A 388 11.79 -17.52 -17.55
N THR A 389 11.98 -16.99 -16.34
CA THR A 389 12.98 -15.97 -16.04
C THR A 389 13.93 -16.40 -14.93
N SER A 390 15.06 -15.69 -14.81
CA SER A 390 16.01 -15.86 -13.70
C SER A 390 16.81 -14.58 -13.47
N LEU A 391 17.11 -14.26 -12.20
CA LEU A 391 18.05 -13.21 -11.82
C LEU A 391 19.50 -13.74 -11.75
N ILE A 392 19.70 -15.05 -11.80
CA ILE A 392 21.00 -15.72 -11.72
C ILE A 392 21.64 -15.92 -13.10
N SER A 393 20.96 -16.63 -14.01
CA SER A 393 21.53 -16.99 -15.32
C SER A 393 20.50 -17.52 -16.32
N LEU A 394 20.86 -17.54 -17.60
CA LEU A 394 20.04 -18.16 -18.65
C LEU A 394 19.84 -19.67 -18.42
N ALA A 395 20.86 -20.36 -17.90
CA ALA A 395 20.76 -21.78 -17.58
C ALA A 395 19.77 -22.03 -16.42
N GLN A 396 19.75 -21.12 -15.44
CA GLN A 396 18.78 -21.18 -14.35
C GLN A 396 17.37 -20.83 -14.85
N ALA A 397 17.19 -19.87 -15.77
CA ALA A 397 15.89 -19.59 -16.38
C ALA A 397 15.31 -20.83 -17.09
N LYS A 398 16.13 -21.56 -17.86
CA LYS A 398 15.70 -22.84 -18.44
C LYS A 398 15.32 -23.87 -17.37
N ARG A 399 16.10 -23.96 -16.28
CA ARG A 399 15.80 -24.88 -15.17
C ARG A 399 14.47 -24.54 -14.50
N ASN A 400 14.20 -23.26 -14.25
CA ASN A 400 12.93 -22.80 -13.69
C ASN A 400 11.77 -23.22 -14.62
N LEU A 401 11.93 -23.09 -15.95
CA LEU A 401 10.95 -23.58 -16.92
C LEU A 401 10.71 -25.08 -16.78
N ASP A 402 11.79 -25.88 -16.77
CA ASP A 402 11.71 -27.34 -16.70
C ASP A 402 11.11 -27.83 -15.35
N GLN A 403 11.25 -27.04 -14.27
CA GLN A 403 10.73 -27.36 -12.94
C GLN A 403 9.25 -26.99 -12.78
N GLU A 404 8.86 -25.80 -13.23
CA GLU A 404 7.51 -25.27 -13.00
C GLU A 404 6.52 -25.66 -14.12
N ILE A 405 7.00 -25.70 -15.36
CA ILE A 405 6.17 -26.01 -16.53
C ILE A 405 6.92 -26.98 -17.45
N PRO A 406 7.05 -28.26 -17.08
CA PRO A 406 7.68 -29.29 -17.90
C PRO A 406 7.10 -29.35 -19.32
N ALA A 407 7.87 -29.91 -20.27
CA ALA A 407 7.36 -30.14 -21.62
C ALA A 407 6.14 -31.07 -21.59
N GLY A 408 5.08 -30.69 -22.32
CA GLY A 408 3.80 -31.41 -22.35
C GLY A 408 2.77 -30.93 -21.32
N THR A 409 3.12 -30.03 -20.40
CA THR A 409 2.15 -29.38 -19.51
C THR A 409 1.21 -28.48 -20.31
N THR A 410 -0.10 -28.63 -20.07
CA THR A 410 -1.18 -27.87 -20.74
C THR A 410 -1.42 -26.51 -20.08
N PHE A 411 -2.08 -25.60 -20.80
CA PHE A 411 -2.50 -24.30 -20.27
C PHE A 411 -3.38 -24.46 -19.02
N GLU A 412 -4.39 -25.33 -19.10
CA GLU A 412 -5.35 -25.57 -18.03
C GLU A 412 -4.66 -26.06 -16.76
N GLN A 413 -3.65 -26.93 -16.88
CA GLN A 413 -2.88 -27.39 -15.72
C GLN A 413 -2.14 -26.27 -15.00
N VAL A 414 -1.49 -25.35 -15.74
CA VAL A 414 -0.79 -24.21 -15.13
C VAL A 414 -1.80 -23.24 -14.50
N ARG A 415 -2.90 -22.96 -15.21
CA ARG A 415 -4.00 -22.13 -14.72
C ARG A 415 -4.56 -22.67 -13.41
N ASP A 416 -4.88 -23.96 -13.37
CA ASP A 416 -5.53 -24.59 -12.23
C ASP A 416 -4.58 -24.71 -11.03
N GLN A 417 -3.27 -24.88 -11.27
CA GLN A 417 -2.25 -24.78 -10.22
C GLN A 417 -2.16 -23.37 -9.63
N ALA A 418 -2.17 -22.34 -10.46
CA ALA A 418 -2.20 -20.95 -9.99
C ALA A 418 -3.51 -20.64 -9.24
N ARG A 419 -4.65 -21.14 -9.73
CA ARG A 419 -5.96 -21.03 -9.07
C ARG A 419 -5.91 -21.65 -7.68
N ALA A 420 -5.41 -22.88 -7.55
CA ALA A 420 -5.29 -23.56 -6.27
C ALA A 420 -4.43 -22.77 -5.25
N ARG A 421 -3.32 -22.17 -5.69
CA ARG A 421 -2.48 -21.32 -4.83
C ARG A 421 -3.21 -20.06 -4.35
N TRP A 422 -4.10 -19.49 -5.16
CA TRP A 422 -4.95 -18.38 -4.74
C TRP A 422 -6.06 -18.84 -3.81
N SER A 423 -6.71 -19.96 -4.09
CA SER A 423 -7.73 -20.56 -3.22
C SER A 423 -7.19 -20.81 -1.80
N GLU A 424 -5.95 -21.30 -1.64
CA GLU A 424 -5.31 -21.46 -0.31
C GLU A 424 -5.24 -20.17 0.54
N VAL A 425 -5.31 -19.00 -0.11
CA VAL A 425 -5.30 -17.69 0.54
C VAL A 425 -6.72 -17.14 0.65
N LEU A 426 -7.48 -17.15 -0.44
CA LEU A 426 -8.78 -16.50 -0.55
C LEU A 426 -9.87 -17.26 0.22
N ASP A 427 -9.80 -18.59 0.24
CA ASP A 427 -10.75 -19.44 0.96
C ASP A 427 -10.52 -19.40 2.47
N ARG A 428 -9.49 -18.69 2.96
CA ARG A 428 -9.28 -18.48 4.40
C ARG A 428 -10.35 -17.61 5.03
N ILE A 429 -11.10 -16.84 4.24
CA ILE A 429 -12.15 -15.99 4.78
C ILE A 429 -13.43 -16.21 4.00
N GLU A 430 -14.43 -16.77 4.66
CA GLU A 430 -15.77 -16.91 4.13
C GLU A 430 -16.63 -15.74 4.60
N ILE A 431 -17.43 -15.15 3.70
CA ILE A 431 -18.33 -14.03 4.01
C ILE A 431 -19.78 -14.33 3.61
N GLU A 432 -20.71 -14.04 4.52
CA GLU A 432 -22.15 -14.20 4.35
C GLU A 432 -22.86 -12.85 4.47
N GLY A 433 -24.03 -12.71 3.82
CA GLY A 433 -24.76 -11.43 3.79
C GLY A 433 -24.13 -10.33 2.92
N ALA A 434 -23.10 -10.65 2.13
CA ALA A 434 -22.43 -9.71 1.23
C ALA A 434 -23.12 -9.61 -0.15
N THR A 435 -23.19 -8.39 -0.71
CA THR A 435 -23.57 -8.14 -2.10
C THR A 435 -22.48 -8.63 -3.08
N GLU A 436 -22.78 -8.73 -4.39
CA GLU A 436 -21.79 -9.13 -5.40
C GLU A 436 -20.60 -8.16 -5.47
N ASP A 437 -20.86 -6.84 -5.39
CA ASP A 437 -19.80 -5.82 -5.37
C ASP A 437 -18.96 -5.91 -4.10
N GLN A 438 -19.58 -6.17 -2.93
CA GLN A 438 -18.84 -6.40 -1.69
C GLN A 438 -17.97 -7.66 -1.75
N ARG A 439 -18.44 -8.76 -2.35
CA ARG A 439 -17.63 -9.97 -2.56
C ARG A 439 -16.45 -9.68 -3.47
N THR A 440 -16.70 -8.99 -4.58
CA THR A 440 -15.67 -8.56 -5.54
C THR A 440 -14.62 -7.68 -4.85
N THR A 441 -15.07 -6.68 -4.09
CA THR A 441 -14.21 -5.77 -3.34
C THR A 441 -13.38 -6.50 -2.29
N PHE A 442 -14.02 -7.34 -1.46
CA PHE A 442 -13.35 -8.08 -0.39
C PHE A 442 -12.26 -9.01 -0.93
N TYR A 443 -12.60 -9.89 -1.88
CA TYR A 443 -11.63 -10.85 -2.40
C TYR A 443 -10.58 -10.20 -3.31
N SER A 444 -10.90 -9.10 -4.00
CA SER A 444 -9.89 -8.33 -4.75
C SER A 444 -8.90 -7.60 -3.83
N ASN A 445 -9.36 -7.07 -2.69
CA ASN A 445 -8.46 -6.53 -1.67
C ASN A 445 -7.58 -7.64 -1.06
N LEU A 446 -8.16 -8.82 -0.77
CA LEU A 446 -7.37 -9.95 -0.28
C LEU A 446 -6.32 -10.41 -1.30
N TYR A 447 -6.68 -10.43 -2.59
CA TYR A 447 -5.73 -10.67 -3.67
C TYR A 447 -4.58 -9.65 -3.69
N ARG A 448 -4.90 -8.35 -3.62
CA ARG A 448 -3.89 -7.26 -3.65
C ARG A 448 -2.96 -7.30 -2.44
N LEU A 449 -3.50 -7.58 -1.25
CA LEU A 449 -2.72 -7.82 -0.06
C LEU A 449 -1.63 -8.86 -0.33
N PHE A 450 -1.98 -10.02 -0.87
CA PHE A 450 -1.03 -11.12 -1.07
C PHE A 450 -0.19 -11.05 -2.37
N LEU A 451 -0.15 -9.90 -3.06
CA LEU A 451 0.79 -9.69 -4.19
C LEU A 451 2.21 -9.35 -3.73
N TYR A 452 2.35 -8.55 -2.67
CA TYR A 452 3.63 -8.00 -2.20
C TYR A 452 3.91 -8.40 -0.75
N PRO A 453 5.17 -8.50 -0.29
CA PRO A 453 6.41 -8.43 -1.06
C PRO A 453 6.55 -9.61 -2.03
N ASN A 454 7.44 -9.48 -3.01
CA ASN A 454 7.72 -10.54 -3.99
C ASN A 454 8.92 -11.39 -3.56
N SER A 455 8.88 -12.68 -3.88
CA SER A 455 10.06 -13.53 -3.83
C SER A 455 11.14 -13.02 -4.81
N ALA A 456 12.41 -13.20 -4.44
CA ALA A 456 13.56 -12.85 -5.27
C ALA A 456 14.64 -13.96 -5.27
N HIS A 457 14.25 -15.18 -4.91
CA HIS A 457 15.09 -16.36 -4.80
C HIS A 457 14.65 -17.45 -5.76
N GLU A 458 15.53 -18.39 -6.07
CA GLU A 458 15.32 -19.43 -7.09
C GLU A 458 15.83 -20.79 -6.58
N ASP A 459 15.21 -21.88 -7.00
CA ASP A 459 15.64 -23.25 -6.69
C ASP A 459 16.81 -23.70 -7.58
N THR A 460 18.01 -23.71 -7.03
CA THR A 460 19.23 -24.09 -7.76
C THR A 460 19.67 -25.53 -7.44
N PRO A 461 20.59 -26.14 -8.21
CA PRO A 461 21.20 -27.41 -7.83
C PRO A 461 21.93 -27.42 -6.48
N LYS A 462 22.16 -26.24 -5.88
CA LYS A 462 22.81 -26.07 -4.57
C LYS A 462 21.83 -25.66 -3.47
N GLY A 463 20.53 -25.81 -3.70
CA GLY A 463 19.46 -25.35 -2.82
C GLY A 463 18.91 -23.97 -3.25
N VAL A 464 18.10 -23.39 -2.37
CA VAL A 464 17.50 -22.06 -2.55
C VAL A 464 18.58 -20.99 -2.51
N ARG A 465 18.68 -20.19 -3.57
CA ARG A 465 19.66 -19.10 -3.69
C ARG A 465 19.05 -17.89 -4.34
N HIS A 466 19.66 -16.74 -4.15
CA HIS A 466 19.24 -15.52 -4.81
C HIS A 466 20.43 -14.68 -5.29
N ALA A 467 20.15 -13.79 -6.25
CA ALA A 467 21.07 -12.77 -6.69
C ALA A 467 20.91 -11.51 -5.81
N SER A 468 21.82 -11.32 -4.86
CA SER A 468 21.71 -10.26 -3.85
C SER A 468 21.61 -8.86 -4.48
N PRO A 469 20.56 -8.07 -4.17
CA PRO A 469 20.42 -6.69 -4.62
C PRO A 469 21.20 -5.70 -3.75
N VAL A 470 21.64 -6.10 -2.56
CA VAL A 470 22.26 -5.22 -1.56
C VAL A 470 23.79 -5.40 -1.44
N ILE A 471 24.35 -6.52 -1.91
CA ILE A 471 25.80 -6.70 -1.94
C ILE A 471 26.41 -5.96 -3.14
N ARG A 472 27.21 -4.93 -2.83
CA ARG A 472 27.89 -4.15 -3.87
C ARG A 472 29.00 -4.97 -4.54
N ARG A 473 28.82 -5.26 -5.83
CA ARG A 473 29.85 -5.82 -6.72
C ARG A 473 30.02 -4.99 -7.99
N TRP A 474 31.26 -4.88 -8.45
CA TRP A 474 31.63 -4.15 -9.67
C TRP A 474 31.62 -5.02 -10.95
N TRP A 475 31.37 -6.33 -10.81
CA TRP A 475 31.34 -7.26 -11.95
C TRP A 475 30.12 -6.98 -12.85
N PRO A 476 30.32 -6.81 -14.17
CA PRO A 476 29.21 -6.61 -15.09
C PRO A 476 28.45 -7.92 -15.33
N SER A 477 27.15 -7.82 -15.64
CA SER A 477 26.39 -8.98 -16.11
C SER A 477 26.75 -9.30 -17.55
N THR A 478 26.92 -10.58 -17.87
CA THR A 478 27.09 -11.05 -19.26
C THR A 478 25.71 -11.25 -19.91
N ARG A 479 25.67 -11.77 -21.14
CA ARG A 479 24.40 -12.12 -21.80
C ARG A 479 23.71 -13.34 -21.18
N THR A 480 24.44 -14.16 -20.40
CA THR A 480 23.95 -15.44 -19.90
C THR A 480 24.08 -15.62 -18.39
N LYS A 481 24.73 -14.68 -17.67
CA LYS A 481 24.99 -14.78 -16.24
C LYS A 481 25.05 -13.41 -15.56
N THR A 482 24.46 -13.32 -14.36
CA THR A 482 24.42 -12.10 -13.55
C THR A 482 25.81 -11.71 -13.03
N GLY A 483 26.01 -10.40 -12.86
CA GLY A 483 27.16 -9.82 -12.15
C GLY A 483 26.95 -9.66 -10.65
N ALA A 484 25.71 -9.86 -10.17
CA ALA A 484 25.39 -9.85 -8.75
C ALA A 484 26.11 -10.98 -8.00
N LYS A 485 26.25 -10.84 -6.67
CA LYS A 485 26.70 -11.96 -5.84
C LYS A 485 25.50 -12.90 -5.68
N VAL A 486 25.69 -14.17 -6.02
CA VAL A 486 24.71 -15.22 -5.74
C VAL A 486 25.04 -15.83 -4.38
N VAL A 487 24.07 -15.90 -3.50
CA VAL A 487 24.20 -16.32 -2.09
C VAL A 487 23.06 -17.27 -1.72
N ASP A 488 23.24 -18.03 -0.65
CA ASP A 488 22.26 -19.01 -0.16
C ASP A 488 21.14 -18.32 0.63
N GLY A 489 19.94 -18.89 0.56
CA GLY A 489 18.77 -18.44 1.34
C GLY A 489 17.69 -17.75 0.51
N GLU A 490 16.51 -17.63 1.12
CA GLU A 490 15.38 -16.88 0.59
C GLU A 490 15.64 -15.36 0.67
N MET A 491 14.97 -14.61 -0.20
CA MET A 491 15.01 -13.15 -0.25
C MET A 491 13.65 -12.64 -0.70
N TYR A 492 13.19 -11.57 -0.07
CA TYR A 492 11.98 -10.83 -0.43
C TYR A 492 12.30 -9.36 -0.73
N VAL A 493 11.58 -8.78 -1.69
CA VAL A 493 11.78 -7.43 -2.21
C VAL A 493 10.44 -6.79 -2.57
N ASN A 494 10.44 -5.54 -3.07
CA ASN A 494 9.23 -4.83 -3.50
C ASN A 494 8.26 -4.55 -2.33
N ASN A 495 8.74 -3.79 -1.34
CA ASN A 495 7.94 -3.39 -0.17
C ASN A 495 8.33 -2.00 0.32
N GLY A 496 7.32 -1.16 0.56
CA GLY A 496 7.41 0.06 1.35
C GLY A 496 6.98 -0.20 2.78
N PHE A 497 7.93 -0.20 3.73
CA PHE A 497 7.56 -0.38 5.14
C PHE A 497 6.82 0.82 5.68
N TRP A 498 7.10 2.02 5.15
CA TRP A 498 6.36 3.22 5.54
C TRP A 498 4.87 2.99 5.35
N ASP A 499 4.41 2.37 4.26
CA ASP A 499 3.02 2.00 4.00
C ASP A 499 2.59 0.81 4.86
N THR A 500 3.20 -0.34 4.57
CA THR A 500 2.70 -1.67 4.94
C THR A 500 2.70 -1.96 6.45
N TYR A 501 3.47 -1.23 7.28
CA TYR A 501 3.51 -1.53 8.72
C TYR A 501 2.14 -1.36 9.39
N ARG A 502 1.28 -0.47 8.88
CA ARG A 502 0.00 -0.13 9.51
C ARG A 502 -0.97 -1.30 9.55
N THR A 503 -1.10 -2.02 8.44
CA THR A 503 -2.18 -3.00 8.25
C THR A 503 -1.70 -4.30 7.59
N THR A 504 -0.79 -4.24 6.63
CA THR A 504 -0.33 -5.41 5.86
C THR A 504 0.39 -6.44 6.73
N TRP A 505 1.40 -6.02 7.51
CA TRP A 505 2.13 -6.94 8.39
C TRP A 505 1.26 -7.54 9.52
N PRO A 506 0.37 -6.78 10.16
CA PRO A 506 -0.66 -7.33 11.05
C PRO A 506 -1.56 -8.37 10.38
N ALA A 507 -1.95 -8.14 9.13
CA ALA A 507 -2.78 -9.10 8.38
C ALA A 507 -2.01 -10.39 8.12
N TYR A 508 -0.73 -10.32 7.76
CA TYR A 508 0.12 -11.51 7.64
C TYR A 508 0.30 -12.25 8.96
N ALA A 509 0.53 -11.52 10.06
CA ALA A 509 0.68 -12.12 11.38
C ALA A 509 -0.59 -12.88 11.83
N LEU A 510 -1.78 -12.40 11.45
CA LEU A 510 -3.05 -13.05 11.78
C LEU A 510 -3.42 -14.18 10.81
N LEU A 511 -3.39 -13.90 9.50
CA LEU A 511 -3.92 -14.80 8.47
C LEU A 511 -2.93 -15.87 8.03
N THR A 512 -1.63 -15.54 8.00
CA THR A 512 -0.57 -16.42 7.49
C THR A 512 0.73 -16.33 8.31
N PRO A 513 0.70 -16.54 9.65
CA PRO A 513 1.86 -16.32 10.52
C PRO A 513 3.12 -17.08 10.08
N GLY A 514 3.00 -18.30 9.54
CA GLY A 514 4.13 -19.06 9.02
C GLY A 514 4.78 -18.41 7.80
N ARG A 515 3.98 -17.86 6.87
CA ARG A 515 4.48 -17.10 5.72
C ARG A 515 5.05 -15.75 6.15
N CYS A 516 4.39 -15.06 7.08
CA CYS A 516 4.86 -13.83 7.69
C CYS A 516 6.30 -13.98 8.19
N GLY A 517 6.57 -15.03 8.98
CA GLY A 517 7.92 -15.31 9.47
C GLY A 517 8.96 -15.46 8.36
N ARG A 518 8.68 -16.24 7.30
CA ARG A 518 9.61 -16.38 6.17
C ARG A 518 9.87 -15.08 5.43
N MET A 519 8.84 -14.26 5.23
CA MET A 519 8.98 -12.94 4.60
C MET A 519 9.85 -12.00 5.45
N ILE A 520 9.65 -12.00 6.77
CA ILE A 520 10.52 -11.27 7.71
C ILE A 520 11.98 -11.75 7.56
N ASP A 521 12.23 -13.06 7.58
CA ASP A 521 13.61 -13.57 7.47
C ASP A 521 14.28 -13.19 6.14
N GLY A 522 13.55 -13.15 5.03
CA GLY A 522 14.09 -12.69 3.75
C GLY A 522 14.39 -11.19 3.71
N PHE A 523 13.73 -10.34 4.51
CA PHE A 523 14.18 -8.96 4.72
C PHE A 523 15.35 -8.88 5.69
N VAL A 524 15.39 -9.71 6.73
CA VAL A 524 16.56 -9.86 7.63
C VAL A 524 17.80 -10.33 6.85
N GLN A 525 17.61 -11.12 5.79
CA GLN A 525 18.68 -11.49 4.87
C GLN A 525 19.34 -10.27 4.22
N GLN A 526 18.60 -9.18 3.94
CA GLN A 526 19.20 -7.92 3.48
C GLN A 526 20.13 -7.32 4.54
N TYR A 527 19.78 -7.42 5.82
CA TYR A 527 20.66 -7.01 6.92
C TYR A 527 21.91 -7.88 7.02
N ARG A 528 21.79 -9.20 6.91
CA ARG A 528 22.94 -10.13 6.92
C ARG A 528 23.93 -9.81 5.78
N GLU A 529 23.43 -9.34 4.66
CA GLU A 529 24.21 -9.14 3.43
C GLU A 529 24.74 -7.71 3.24
N GLY A 530 23.88 -6.73 3.47
CA GLY A 530 24.12 -5.30 3.23
C GLY A 530 24.19 -4.46 4.50
N GLY A 531 23.99 -5.07 5.67
CA GLY A 531 24.08 -4.43 6.98
C GLY A 531 22.88 -3.57 7.38
N TRP A 532 21.83 -3.51 6.57
CA TRP A 532 20.60 -2.74 6.82
C TRP A 532 19.41 -3.48 6.21
N ILE A 533 18.22 -3.21 6.71
CA ILE A 533 16.97 -3.58 6.03
C ILE A 533 16.51 -2.38 5.21
N SER A 534 16.01 -2.61 4.00
CA SER A 534 15.47 -1.55 3.16
C SER A 534 14.27 -0.89 3.85
N ARG A 535 14.22 0.46 3.87
CA ARG A 535 12.99 1.20 4.20
C ARG A 535 11.94 1.03 3.11
N TRP A 536 12.42 1.20 1.88
CA TRP A 536 11.72 0.89 0.63
C TRP A 536 12.64 0.02 -0.24
N SER A 537 12.14 -1.13 -0.70
CA SER A 537 12.88 -2.10 -1.52
C SER A 537 12.28 -2.20 -2.93
N SER A 538 13.09 -2.07 -4.00
CA SER A 538 12.69 -2.46 -5.36
C SER A 538 13.85 -2.65 -6.37
N PRO A 539 14.75 -3.64 -6.24
CA PRO A 539 14.81 -4.63 -5.18
C PRO A 539 15.78 -4.27 -4.05
N GLY A 540 16.73 -3.36 -4.28
CA GLY A 540 17.65 -2.88 -3.25
C GLY A 540 17.14 -1.63 -2.54
N TYR A 541 18.02 -0.98 -1.78
CA TYR A 541 17.70 0.22 -0.99
C TYR A 541 17.26 1.42 -1.86
N ALA A 542 16.00 1.84 -1.74
CA ALA A 542 15.48 3.06 -2.32
C ALA A 542 15.33 4.18 -1.27
N ASN A 543 15.65 5.42 -1.65
CA ASN A 543 15.51 6.58 -0.76
C ASN A 543 14.13 7.23 -0.96
N LEU A 544 13.10 6.61 -0.41
CA LEU A 544 11.72 7.11 -0.44
C LEU A 544 11.09 7.02 0.94
N MET A 545 10.10 7.87 1.15
CA MET A 545 9.32 8.03 2.39
C MET A 545 10.20 8.25 3.64
N THR A 546 9.55 8.27 4.79
CA THR A 546 10.15 8.45 6.12
C THR A 546 10.03 7.18 6.97
N GLY A 547 10.57 7.20 8.20
CA GLY A 547 10.51 6.07 9.13
C GLY A 547 11.43 4.89 8.80
N THR A 548 11.64 4.01 9.78
CA THR A 548 12.31 2.69 9.63
C THR A 548 11.34 1.57 9.98
N SER A 549 10.12 1.64 9.43
CA SER A 549 8.94 0.91 9.91
C SER A 549 8.96 -0.62 9.82
N SER A 550 10.06 -1.21 9.32
CA SER A 550 10.38 -2.62 9.60
C SER A 550 10.55 -2.89 11.11
N ASP A 551 11.04 -1.91 11.86
CA ASP A 551 11.32 -2.03 13.30
C ASP A 551 10.03 -2.37 14.06
N VAL A 552 8.98 -1.56 13.87
CA VAL A 552 7.68 -1.78 14.52
C VAL A 552 6.93 -2.97 13.92
N ALA A 553 7.01 -3.21 12.61
CA ALA A 553 6.33 -4.34 11.96
C ALA A 553 6.83 -5.70 12.48
N PHE A 554 8.15 -5.85 12.65
CA PHE A 554 8.73 -7.12 13.11
C PHE A 554 8.57 -7.31 14.62
N ALA A 555 8.64 -6.22 15.39
CA ALA A 555 8.28 -6.22 16.81
C ALA A 555 6.83 -6.69 17.00
N ASP A 556 5.88 -6.13 16.24
CA ASP A 556 4.47 -6.50 16.26
C ASP A 556 4.25 -7.99 15.95
N ALA A 557 4.84 -8.48 14.85
CA ALA A 557 4.77 -9.89 14.48
C ALA A 557 5.33 -10.81 15.58
N TYR A 558 6.48 -10.45 16.18
CA TYR A 558 7.06 -11.20 17.29
C TYR A 558 6.13 -11.21 18.51
N LEU A 559 5.56 -10.07 18.90
CA LEU A 559 4.65 -9.97 20.03
C LEU A 559 3.34 -10.74 19.80
N LYS A 560 2.94 -10.90 18.54
CA LYS A 560 1.78 -11.72 18.11
C LYS A 560 2.10 -13.21 17.93
N GLY A 561 3.32 -13.64 18.21
CA GLY A 561 3.68 -15.07 18.22
C GLY A 561 4.33 -15.59 16.93
N VAL A 562 4.63 -14.72 15.95
CA VAL A 562 5.41 -15.13 14.76
C VAL A 562 6.86 -15.40 15.16
N ARG A 563 7.38 -16.59 14.82
CA ARG A 563 8.75 -17.03 15.21
C ARG A 563 9.62 -17.52 14.06
N GLY A 564 9.08 -17.63 12.84
CA GLY A 564 9.75 -18.25 11.68
C GLY A 564 10.89 -17.43 11.06
N PHE A 565 11.64 -16.65 11.86
CA PHE A 565 12.73 -15.78 11.43
C PHE A 565 13.81 -15.66 12.51
N ASP A 566 14.98 -15.16 12.13
CA ASP A 566 16.07 -14.86 13.06
C ASP A 566 15.78 -13.59 13.86
N VAL A 567 15.20 -13.82 15.05
CA VAL A 567 14.74 -12.80 15.99
C VAL A 567 15.88 -11.88 16.42
N GLU A 568 17.06 -12.43 16.70
CA GLU A 568 18.21 -11.61 17.13
C GLU A 568 18.70 -10.71 16.00
N ALA A 569 18.83 -11.23 14.77
CA ALA A 569 19.23 -10.39 13.64
C ALA A 569 18.17 -9.34 13.28
N ALA A 570 16.88 -9.64 13.42
CA ALA A 570 15.80 -8.66 13.25
C ALA A 570 15.89 -7.54 14.30
N TYR A 571 16.07 -7.91 15.58
CA TYR A 571 16.25 -6.95 16.66
C TYR A 571 17.52 -6.10 16.46
N GLU A 572 18.64 -6.70 16.08
CA GLU A 572 19.87 -5.99 15.79
C GLU A 572 19.72 -4.99 14.64
N ALA A 573 18.97 -5.34 13.59
CA ALA A 573 18.70 -4.42 12.50
C ALA A 573 17.92 -3.19 12.96
N ALA A 574 16.88 -3.39 13.78
CA ALA A 574 16.08 -2.31 14.36
C ALA A 574 16.90 -1.45 15.35
N LEU A 575 17.68 -2.10 16.22
CA LEU A 575 18.60 -1.43 17.13
C LEU A 575 19.59 -0.55 16.35
N LYS A 576 20.14 -1.06 15.24
CA LYS A 576 21.05 -0.30 14.37
C LYS A 576 20.36 0.91 13.75
N ASN A 577 19.12 0.77 13.26
CA ASN A 577 18.32 1.88 12.74
C ASN A 577 18.15 3.01 13.76
N ALA A 578 17.96 2.65 15.04
CA ALA A 578 17.67 3.60 16.10
C ALA A 578 18.90 4.17 16.81
N THR A 579 20.10 3.57 16.65
CA THR A 579 21.30 3.91 17.43
C THR A 579 22.55 4.24 16.60
N VAL A 580 22.53 4.01 15.28
CA VAL A 580 23.70 4.19 14.43
C VAL A 580 23.40 5.17 13.31
N THR A 581 24.23 6.21 13.21
CA THR A 581 24.14 7.17 12.10
C THR A 581 24.23 6.43 10.75
N PRO A 582 23.25 6.59 9.85
CA PRO A 582 23.22 5.82 8.62
C PRO A 582 24.40 6.14 7.70
N SER A 583 24.88 5.13 6.99
CA SER A 583 26.01 5.28 6.06
C SER A 583 25.67 6.01 4.75
N GLY A 584 24.39 6.34 4.53
CA GLY A 584 23.89 7.03 3.34
C GLY A 584 22.37 7.24 3.43
N GLN A 585 21.80 7.99 2.48
CA GLN A 585 20.40 8.45 2.58
C GLN A 585 19.35 7.33 2.37
N SER A 586 19.73 6.21 1.76
CA SER A 586 18.80 5.11 1.42
C SER A 586 18.57 4.11 2.57
N VAL A 587 19.23 4.25 3.71
CA VAL A 587 19.18 3.30 4.84
C VAL A 587 19.12 4.04 6.17
N GLY A 588 18.62 3.37 7.22
CA GLY A 588 18.51 3.92 8.57
C GLY A 588 17.70 5.21 8.67
N ARG A 589 17.72 5.83 9.85
CA ARG A 589 16.97 7.06 10.13
C ARG A 589 17.75 8.29 9.64
N LYS A 590 17.16 9.06 8.71
CA LYS A 590 17.76 10.34 8.30
C LYS A 590 17.83 11.29 9.50
N GLY A 591 18.89 12.10 9.59
CA GLY A 591 19.03 13.04 10.70
C GLY A 591 19.53 12.45 12.02
N LEU A 592 19.63 11.12 12.17
CA LEU A 592 19.95 10.48 13.46
C LEU A 592 21.28 10.92 14.09
N HIS A 593 22.21 11.42 13.30
CA HIS A 593 23.48 11.97 13.78
C HIS A 593 23.34 13.16 14.74
N GLU A 594 22.19 13.83 14.79
CA GLU A 594 21.84 14.87 15.76
C GLU A 594 20.53 14.54 16.49
N SER A 595 19.53 13.99 15.80
CA SER A 595 18.19 13.83 16.39
C SER A 595 18.09 12.88 17.57
N ILE A 596 19.03 11.93 17.70
CA ILE A 596 19.12 11.03 18.84
C ILE A 596 19.44 11.76 20.16
N PHE A 597 20.08 12.92 20.09
CA PHE A 597 20.50 13.74 21.22
C PHE A 597 19.54 14.91 21.47
N LEU A 598 19.13 15.59 20.39
CA LEU A 598 18.21 16.73 20.47
C LEU A 598 16.81 16.36 21.00
N GLY A 599 16.43 15.09 20.91
CA GLY A 599 15.07 14.61 21.22
C GLY A 599 14.01 15.03 20.19
N PHE A 600 14.45 15.51 19.02
CA PHE A 600 13.62 15.82 17.87
C PHE A 600 14.46 15.78 16.59
N THR A 601 13.81 15.63 15.44
CA THR A 601 14.51 15.75 14.14
C THR A 601 14.46 17.21 13.67
N PRO A 602 15.61 17.87 13.47
CA PRO A 602 15.64 19.29 13.13
C PRO A 602 15.14 19.55 11.70
N THR A 603 14.56 20.73 11.46
CA THR A 603 14.04 21.21 10.16
C THR A 603 15.06 21.24 9.01
N SER A 604 16.37 21.17 9.33
CA SER A 604 17.43 20.97 8.32
C SER A 604 17.35 19.61 7.61
N VAL A 605 16.63 18.65 8.20
CA VAL A 605 16.24 17.38 7.58
C VAL A 605 14.89 17.59 6.92
N HIS A 606 14.84 17.40 5.60
CA HIS A 606 13.59 17.43 4.84
C HIS A 606 12.58 16.44 5.44
N GLU A 607 11.33 16.90 5.67
CA GLU A 607 10.24 16.16 6.31
C GLU A 607 10.58 15.75 7.76
N GLY A 608 11.32 16.61 8.46
CA GLY A 608 11.87 16.32 9.79
C GLY A 608 10.81 15.94 10.83
N LEU A 609 9.62 16.56 10.82
CA LEU A 609 8.56 16.19 11.75
C LEU A 609 8.03 14.78 11.47
N SER A 610 7.78 14.43 10.20
CA SER A 610 7.38 13.06 9.84
C SER A 610 8.44 12.04 10.26
N TRP A 611 9.73 12.33 10.08
CA TRP A 611 10.81 11.49 10.61
C TRP A 611 10.77 11.32 12.13
N ALA A 612 10.45 12.37 12.87
CA ALA A 612 10.36 12.33 14.33
C ALA A 612 9.17 11.51 14.84
N LEU A 613 7.97 11.74 14.27
CA LEU A 613 6.75 11.03 14.66
C LEU A 613 6.83 9.55 14.31
N GLU A 614 7.27 9.20 13.09
CA GLU A 614 7.53 7.82 12.70
C GLU A 614 8.61 7.18 13.59
N GLY A 615 9.65 7.95 13.96
CA GLY A 615 10.67 7.51 14.91
C GLY A 615 10.09 7.10 16.27
N CYS A 616 9.10 7.86 16.78
CA CYS A 616 8.45 7.57 18.06
C CYS A 616 7.65 6.27 18.02
N VAL A 617 6.89 6.02 16.95
CA VAL A 617 6.15 4.76 16.74
C VAL A 617 7.11 3.58 16.65
N ASN A 618 8.22 3.75 15.93
CA ASN A 618 9.26 2.72 15.81
C ASN A 618 9.96 2.45 17.14
N ASP A 619 10.24 3.47 17.94
CA ASP A 619 10.85 3.32 19.26
C ASP A 619 9.87 2.67 20.26
N PHE A 620 8.56 2.91 20.15
CA PHE A 620 7.55 2.17 20.93
C PHE A 620 7.59 0.66 20.64
N GLY A 621 7.56 0.28 19.35
CA GLY A 621 7.66 -1.12 18.94
C GLY A 621 8.99 -1.75 19.39
N LEU A 622 10.10 -1.04 19.21
CA LEU A 622 11.43 -1.50 19.62
C LEU A 622 11.56 -1.65 21.14
N ALA A 623 10.92 -0.78 21.94
CA ALA A 623 10.88 -0.89 23.39
C ALA A 623 10.18 -2.19 23.84
N ASN A 624 9.01 -2.47 23.25
CA ASN A 624 8.26 -3.70 23.56
C ASN A 624 9.02 -4.95 23.09
N PHE A 625 9.73 -4.87 21.95
CA PHE A 625 10.57 -5.96 21.46
C PHE A 625 11.78 -6.21 22.38
N ALA A 626 12.47 -5.14 22.79
CA ALA A 626 13.58 -5.19 23.74
C ALA A 626 13.16 -5.80 25.08
N GLU A 627 12.00 -5.40 25.61
CA GLU A 627 11.43 -5.94 26.84
C GLU A 627 11.16 -7.45 26.72
N ALA A 628 10.53 -7.87 25.62
CA ALA A 628 10.25 -9.28 25.37
C ALA A 628 11.51 -10.14 25.17
N LEU A 629 12.66 -9.52 24.86
CA LEU A 629 13.98 -10.16 24.77
C LEU A 629 14.84 -9.99 26.03
N GLY A 630 14.33 -9.35 27.09
CA GLY A 630 15.08 -9.12 28.33
C GLY A 630 16.22 -8.10 28.19
N ARG A 631 16.12 -7.15 27.24
CA ARG A 631 17.09 -6.07 27.02
C ARG A 631 16.65 -4.80 27.77
N SER A 632 16.74 -4.83 29.10
CA SER A 632 16.12 -3.82 29.98
C SER A 632 16.59 -2.38 29.75
N ASP A 633 17.89 -2.14 29.52
CA ASP A 633 18.42 -0.79 29.24
C ASP A 633 17.84 -0.22 27.94
N ASP A 634 17.82 -1.04 26.88
CA ASP A 634 17.26 -0.66 25.57
C ASP A 634 15.75 -0.44 25.68
N ALA A 635 15.02 -1.30 26.39
CA ALA A 635 13.58 -1.17 26.61
C ALA A 635 13.22 0.14 27.32
N ALA A 636 13.94 0.48 28.40
CA ALA A 636 13.74 1.72 29.14
C ALA A 636 14.04 2.96 28.27
N TYR A 637 15.14 2.91 27.52
CA TYR A 637 15.54 4.02 26.64
C TYR A 637 14.53 4.25 25.51
N PHE A 638 14.13 3.21 24.79
CA PHE A 638 13.20 3.37 23.67
C PHE A 638 11.78 3.72 24.12
N ARG A 639 11.36 3.29 25.32
CA ARG A 639 10.06 3.70 25.90
C ARG A 639 10.02 5.18 26.29
N GLN A 640 11.16 5.75 26.66
CA GLN A 640 11.27 7.20 26.84
C GLN A 640 11.29 7.91 25.48
N ARG A 641 12.05 7.38 24.50
CA ARG A 641 12.15 8.01 23.18
C ARG A 641 10.84 8.01 22.42
N SER A 642 9.98 7.01 22.63
CA SER A 642 8.65 6.96 22.05
C SER A 642 7.72 8.10 22.51
N GLN A 643 8.11 8.86 23.54
CA GLN A 643 7.39 10.04 24.05
C GLN A 643 7.93 11.37 23.49
N GLN A 644 8.98 11.35 22.66
CA GLN A 644 9.61 12.56 22.12
C GLN A 644 8.70 13.38 21.17
N TYR A 645 7.58 12.81 20.71
CA TYR A 645 6.56 13.56 19.96
C TYR A 645 6.05 14.78 20.76
N ALA A 646 6.07 14.73 22.09
CA ALA A 646 5.70 15.83 22.97
C ALA A 646 6.54 17.09 22.69
N ASN A 647 7.81 16.92 22.29
CA ASN A 647 8.69 18.04 21.95
C ASN A 647 8.18 18.83 20.75
N HIS A 648 7.36 18.23 19.88
CA HIS A 648 6.84 18.87 18.67
C HIS A 648 5.48 19.53 18.86
N PHE A 649 4.75 19.23 19.92
CA PHE A 649 3.43 19.80 20.14
C PHE A 649 3.54 21.26 20.59
N ASP A 650 2.84 22.15 19.91
CA ASP A 650 2.75 23.55 20.27
C ASP A 650 1.31 23.91 20.66
N HIS A 651 1.11 24.14 21.96
CA HIS A 651 -0.19 24.51 22.52
C HIS A 651 -0.75 25.84 21.99
N LEU A 652 0.09 26.74 21.45
CA LEU A 652 -0.38 28.02 20.89
C LEU A 652 -1.12 27.84 19.57
N ILE A 653 -0.73 26.86 18.76
CA ILE A 653 -1.39 26.52 17.50
C ILE A 653 -2.26 25.26 17.60
N GLY A 654 -2.06 24.44 18.62
CA GLY A 654 -2.81 23.20 18.86
C GLY A 654 -2.47 22.06 17.88
N PHE A 655 -1.23 22.02 17.38
CA PHE A 655 -0.71 21.05 16.42
C PHE A 655 0.74 20.69 16.70
N PHE A 656 1.20 19.58 16.12
CA PHE A 656 2.62 19.27 16.01
C PHE A 656 3.26 20.12 14.92
N GLN A 657 4.46 20.63 15.17
CA GLN A 657 5.26 21.33 14.17
C GLN A 657 6.77 21.01 14.29
N GLY A 658 7.52 21.27 13.22
CA GLY A 658 8.96 21.10 13.20
C GLY A 658 9.69 22.02 14.19
N ARG A 659 10.92 21.64 14.51
CA ARG A 659 11.82 22.44 15.36
C ARG A 659 13.14 22.69 14.65
N ASN A 660 13.66 23.90 14.80
CA ASN A 660 15.01 24.23 14.37
C ASN A 660 16.03 23.57 15.30
N ARG A 661 17.29 23.51 14.87
CA ARG A 661 18.37 22.86 15.64
C ARG A 661 18.53 23.43 17.05
N ASP A 662 18.27 24.72 17.24
CA ASP A 662 18.34 25.39 18.56
C ASP A 662 17.09 25.14 19.45
N GLY A 663 16.16 24.30 19.00
CA GLY A 663 14.92 24.00 19.70
C GLY A 663 13.80 25.01 19.48
N SER A 664 14.03 26.11 18.77
CA SER A 664 12.95 27.04 18.41
C SER A 664 11.93 26.39 17.47
N ARG A 665 10.67 26.84 17.54
CA ARG A 665 9.60 26.39 16.63
C ARG A 665 9.90 26.81 15.19
N HIS A 666 9.54 25.97 14.23
CA HIS A 666 9.69 26.32 12.81
C HIS A 666 8.77 27.48 12.42
N PHE A 667 7.51 27.42 12.84
CA PHE A 667 6.50 28.42 12.54
C PHE A 667 6.13 29.21 13.79
N GLY A 668 5.94 30.52 13.61
CA GLY A 668 5.28 31.36 14.63
C GLY A 668 3.77 31.14 14.61
N ALA A 669 3.11 31.34 15.75
CA ALA A 669 1.65 31.19 15.84
C ALA A 669 0.88 32.15 14.91
N ALA A 670 1.43 33.36 14.69
CA ALA A 670 0.87 34.31 13.74
C ALA A 670 1.11 33.84 12.30
N GLY A 671 0.04 33.46 11.60
CA GLY A 671 0.11 33.06 10.20
C GLY A 671 0.37 31.57 9.96
N TYR A 672 0.29 30.73 11.00
CA TYR A 672 0.30 29.28 10.83
C TYR A 672 -0.96 28.81 10.07
N ASP A 673 -0.76 28.06 8.99
CA ASP A 673 -1.83 27.46 8.19
C ASP A 673 -1.80 25.93 8.36
N PRO A 674 -2.71 25.33 9.13
CA PRO A 674 -2.71 23.88 9.36
C PRO A 674 -3.08 23.07 8.11
N GLU A 675 -3.64 23.71 7.08
CA GLU A 675 -3.98 23.09 5.81
C GLU A 675 -2.80 23.06 4.84
N ALA A 676 -1.69 23.76 5.11
CA ALA A 676 -0.53 23.77 4.24
C ALA A 676 0.20 22.42 4.25
N TRP A 677 0.40 21.84 3.06
CA TRP A 677 1.05 20.55 2.88
C TRP A 677 2.58 20.65 2.74
N GLY A 678 3.26 19.57 3.14
CA GLY A 678 4.69 19.37 2.90
C GLY A 678 5.61 20.15 3.85
N GLY A 679 6.91 20.02 3.62
CA GLY A 679 7.95 20.75 4.35
C GLY A 679 8.37 19.97 5.57
N ASP A 680 7.66 20.17 6.68
CA ASP A 680 7.81 19.34 7.89
C ASP A 680 7.13 17.97 7.72
N PHE A 681 6.11 17.91 6.87
CA PHE A 681 5.23 16.76 6.66
C PHE A 681 5.57 16.02 5.36
N THR A 682 5.45 14.69 5.36
CA THR A 682 5.44 13.83 4.18
C THR A 682 4.00 13.60 3.73
N GLU A 683 3.68 14.00 2.49
CA GLU A 683 2.40 13.75 1.79
C GLU A 683 1.14 14.11 2.56
N THR A 684 1.25 15.12 3.44
CA THR A 684 0.10 15.57 4.22
C THR A 684 0.34 16.96 4.84
N ASN A 685 -0.55 17.36 5.74
CA ASN A 685 -0.56 18.62 6.46
C ASN A 685 -0.65 18.41 8.00
N SER A 686 -0.91 19.50 8.73
CA SER A 686 -0.96 19.48 10.19
C SER A 686 -2.17 18.73 10.74
N TRP A 687 -3.28 18.74 10.00
CA TRP A 687 -4.53 18.10 10.40
C TRP A 687 -4.39 16.59 10.54
N ASN A 688 -3.73 15.94 9.58
CA ASN A 688 -3.53 14.50 9.62
C ASN A 688 -2.45 14.10 10.64
N THR A 689 -1.38 14.89 10.77
CA THR A 689 -0.33 14.60 11.74
C THR A 689 -0.71 14.88 13.19
N ALA A 690 -1.78 15.64 13.43
CA ALA A 690 -2.34 15.87 14.76
C ALA A 690 -2.62 14.58 15.55
N PHE A 691 -2.73 13.43 14.86
CA PHE A 691 -3.05 12.15 15.48
C PHE A 691 -2.01 11.05 15.21
N SER A 692 -0.84 11.37 14.65
CA SER A 692 0.18 10.38 14.21
C SER A 692 1.00 9.74 15.35
N VAL A 693 0.40 9.59 16.54
CA VAL A 693 0.98 8.89 17.70
C VAL A 693 -0.02 7.87 18.28
N PRO A 694 -0.51 6.93 17.46
CA PRO A 694 -1.59 6.03 17.87
C PRO A 694 -1.23 5.10 19.04
N HIS A 695 0.08 4.91 19.31
CA HIS A 695 0.59 4.09 20.41
C HIS A 695 0.37 4.72 21.79
N ASP A 696 0.18 6.05 21.88
CA ASP A 696 0.04 6.77 23.16
C ASP A 696 -1.19 7.69 23.19
N GLY A 697 -2.37 7.06 23.31
CA GLY A 697 -3.64 7.78 23.41
C GLY A 697 -3.76 8.68 24.65
N ALA A 698 -3.16 8.27 25.77
CA ALA A 698 -3.16 9.03 27.03
C ALA A 698 -2.35 10.33 26.88
N GLY A 699 -1.16 10.25 26.29
CA GLY A 699 -0.34 11.41 26.02
C GLY A 699 -0.92 12.32 24.95
N LEU A 700 -1.54 11.76 23.90
CA LEU A 700 -2.23 12.55 22.88
C LEU A 700 -3.41 13.33 23.50
N ALA A 701 -4.23 12.68 24.33
CA ALA A 701 -5.32 13.34 25.04
C ALA A 701 -4.79 14.46 25.95
N ALA A 702 -3.72 14.22 26.71
CA ALA A 702 -3.11 15.23 27.58
C ALA A 702 -2.63 16.47 26.80
N LEU A 703 -1.98 16.29 25.64
CA LEU A 703 -1.51 17.41 24.81
C LEU A 703 -2.66 18.27 24.28
N HIS A 704 -3.79 17.65 23.93
CA HIS A 704 -4.98 18.36 23.47
C HIS A 704 -5.83 18.98 24.59
N GLY A 705 -5.49 18.75 25.87
CA GLY A 705 -6.21 19.30 27.02
C GLY A 705 -7.25 18.37 27.64
N GLY A 706 -7.20 17.07 27.33
CA GLY A 706 -8.10 16.04 27.84
C GLY A 706 -8.77 15.23 26.74
N THR A 707 -9.49 14.18 27.14
CA THR A 707 -10.22 13.28 26.22
C THR A 707 -11.32 13.99 25.45
N GLU A 708 -12.10 14.85 26.11
CA GLU A 708 -13.14 15.67 25.47
C GLU A 708 -12.57 16.64 24.43
N ALA A 709 -11.40 17.22 24.70
CA ALA A 709 -10.73 18.12 23.77
C ALA A 709 -10.14 17.37 22.57
N LEU A 710 -9.62 16.15 22.79
CA LEU A 710 -9.21 15.26 21.71
C LEU A 710 -10.41 14.86 20.82
N GLU A 711 -11.54 14.51 21.42
CA GLU A 711 -12.79 14.24 20.69
C GLU A 711 -13.22 15.43 19.84
N SER A 712 -13.22 16.64 20.42
CA SER A 712 -13.57 17.87 19.73
C SER A 712 -12.61 18.19 18.58
N LYS A 713 -11.31 17.91 18.74
CA LYS A 713 -10.32 18.06 17.67
C LYS A 713 -10.59 17.12 16.50
N LEU A 714 -10.96 15.86 16.77
CA LEU A 714 -11.39 14.89 15.74
C LEU A 714 -12.67 15.34 15.05
N ASP A 715 -13.68 15.79 15.80
CA ASP A 715 -14.92 16.31 15.23
C ASP A 715 -14.65 17.50 14.29
N THR A 716 -13.75 18.40 14.70
CA THR A 716 -13.33 19.54 13.86
C THR A 716 -12.59 19.07 12.61
N PHE A 717 -11.73 18.06 12.73
CA PHE A 717 -11.02 17.45 11.60
C PHE A 717 -12.00 16.88 10.55
N PHE A 718 -13.02 16.11 10.97
CA PHE A 718 -14.03 15.56 10.07
C PHE A 718 -15.03 16.61 9.54
N ALA A 719 -15.15 17.78 10.19
CA ALA A 719 -16.04 18.86 9.77
C ALA A 719 -15.38 19.92 8.89
N THR A 720 -14.05 20.12 9.01
CA THR A 720 -13.30 21.12 8.24
C THR A 720 -13.04 20.58 6.83
N PRO A 721 -13.52 21.21 5.75
CA PRO A 721 -13.31 20.69 4.40
C PRO A 721 -11.82 20.67 3.99
N GLU A 722 -11.37 19.59 3.35
CA GLU A 722 -10.15 19.61 2.52
C GLU A 722 -10.48 20.21 1.16
N THR A 723 -9.73 21.24 0.77
CA THR A 723 -9.97 22.00 -0.47
C THR A 723 -9.06 21.54 -1.61
N GLY A 724 -7.97 20.85 -1.30
CA GLY A 724 -6.95 20.41 -2.26
C GLY A 724 -6.19 21.59 -2.89
N ARG A 725 -6.14 22.75 -2.23
CA ARG A 725 -5.61 24.01 -2.80
C ARG A 725 -4.42 24.60 -2.06
N LYS A 726 -3.93 23.91 -1.02
CA LYS A 726 -2.91 24.42 -0.10
C LYS A 726 -1.61 23.62 -0.27
N PRO A 727 -0.90 23.74 -1.41
CA PRO A 727 0.26 22.90 -1.70
C PRO A 727 1.45 23.12 -0.78
N GLY A 728 1.42 24.20 0.03
CA GLY A 728 2.48 24.57 0.96
C GLY A 728 3.84 24.58 0.26
N SER A 729 4.69 23.63 0.61
CA SER A 729 6.07 23.55 0.08
C SER A 729 6.25 22.75 -1.21
N TYR A 730 5.23 22.02 -1.69
CA TYR A 730 5.35 21.12 -2.86
C TYR A 730 5.52 21.85 -4.20
N GLY A 731 5.38 23.18 -4.25
CA GLY A 731 5.55 23.99 -5.46
C GLY A 731 4.42 23.83 -6.50
N GLY A 732 3.43 22.98 -6.22
CA GLY A 732 2.24 22.72 -7.05
C GLY A 732 1.33 21.68 -6.38
N LEU A 733 0.14 21.46 -6.96
CA LEU A 733 -0.77 20.42 -6.49
C LEU A 733 -0.24 19.04 -6.86
N ILE A 734 -0.22 18.14 -5.89
CA ILE A 734 0.01 16.70 -6.08
C ILE A 734 -1.33 15.96 -6.09
N HIS A 735 -1.35 14.71 -6.53
CA HIS A 735 -2.59 13.97 -6.74
C HIS A 735 -3.32 13.70 -5.41
N GLU A 736 -2.57 13.44 -4.34
CA GLU A 736 -3.05 13.14 -3.00
C GLU A 736 -3.91 14.27 -2.42
N MET A 737 -3.59 15.54 -2.75
CA MET A 737 -4.39 16.70 -2.36
C MET A 737 -5.76 16.71 -3.05
N THR A 738 -5.79 16.32 -4.33
CA THR A 738 -7.02 16.27 -5.13
C THR A 738 -7.90 15.12 -4.67
N GLU A 739 -7.29 13.98 -4.38
CA GLU A 739 -7.98 12.79 -3.87
C GLU A 739 -8.53 13.02 -2.46
N ALA A 740 -7.76 13.63 -1.55
CA ALA A 740 -8.21 13.93 -0.19
C ALA A 740 -9.42 14.88 -0.18
N ARG A 741 -9.42 15.88 -1.08
CA ARG A 741 -10.60 16.74 -1.34
C ARG A 741 -11.81 15.90 -1.78
N ASP A 742 -11.61 14.95 -2.70
CA ASP A 742 -12.69 14.17 -3.31
C ASP A 742 -13.24 13.04 -2.43
N VAL A 743 -12.51 12.65 -1.36
CA VAL A 743 -13.05 11.83 -0.26
C VAL A 743 -14.28 12.50 0.37
N ARG A 744 -14.29 13.84 0.44
CA ARG A 744 -15.43 14.65 0.93
C ARG A 744 -15.89 14.23 2.34
N MET A 745 -14.93 14.06 3.25
CA MET A 745 -15.15 13.74 4.68
C MET A 745 -14.34 14.66 5.61
N GLY A 746 -14.29 15.95 5.29
CA GLY A 746 -13.48 16.93 6.00
C GLY A 746 -12.01 16.86 5.59
N GLN A 747 -11.09 17.00 6.56
CA GLN A 747 -9.65 16.85 6.38
C GLN A 747 -9.20 15.37 6.31
N TYR A 748 -10.15 14.44 6.42
CA TYR A 748 -9.91 13.01 6.31
C TYR A 748 -9.64 12.58 4.87
N GLY A 749 -8.37 12.60 4.49
CA GLY A 749 -7.88 12.06 3.22
C GLY A 749 -7.66 10.56 3.27
N HIS A 750 -8.72 9.74 3.35
CA HIS A 750 -8.60 8.26 3.28
C HIS A 750 -7.89 7.74 2.02
N SER A 751 -7.63 8.61 1.05
CA SER A 751 -6.78 8.32 -0.11
C SER A 751 -5.30 8.13 0.23
N ASN A 752 -4.83 8.46 1.44
CA ASN A 752 -3.43 8.30 1.85
C ASN A 752 -3.26 7.81 3.31
N GLN A 753 -2.17 7.10 3.53
CA GLN A 753 -1.79 6.31 4.69
C GLN A 753 -1.72 7.09 6.01
N PRO A 754 -1.24 8.35 6.06
CA PRO A 754 -1.21 9.13 7.31
C PRO A 754 -2.59 9.29 7.96
N SER A 755 -3.66 9.12 7.19
CA SER A 755 -5.03 9.24 7.67
C SER A 755 -5.63 7.94 8.20
N HIS A 756 -5.12 6.77 7.80
CA HIS A 756 -5.84 5.49 7.92
C HIS A 756 -6.21 5.09 9.36
N HIS A 757 -5.39 5.44 10.35
CA HIS A 757 -5.66 5.16 11.76
C HIS A 757 -6.56 6.20 12.43
N ILE A 758 -6.77 7.39 11.84
CA ILE A 758 -7.43 8.54 12.50
C ILE A 758 -8.86 8.23 12.99
N PRO A 759 -9.76 7.58 12.22
CA PRO A 759 -11.10 7.25 12.72
C PRO A 759 -11.06 6.42 14.00
N TRP A 760 -10.01 5.61 14.18
CA TRP A 760 -9.84 4.72 15.31
C TRP A 760 -9.29 5.45 16.55
N ILE A 761 -8.80 6.69 16.43
CA ILE A 761 -8.35 7.49 17.58
C ILE A 761 -9.53 7.93 18.47
N TYR A 762 -10.77 7.90 17.97
CA TYR A 762 -11.95 8.06 18.82
C TYR A 762 -12.04 7.02 19.95
N HIS A 763 -11.37 5.86 19.84
CA HIS A 763 -11.24 4.93 20.97
C HIS A 763 -10.49 5.56 22.15
N HIS A 764 -9.40 6.28 21.89
CA HIS A 764 -8.63 6.98 22.93
C HIS A 764 -9.44 8.11 23.57
N ALA A 765 -10.37 8.70 22.83
CA ALA A 765 -11.31 9.70 23.32
C ALA A 765 -12.54 9.09 24.04
N GLY A 766 -12.70 7.76 24.07
CA GLY A 766 -13.86 7.10 24.68
C GLY A 766 -15.14 7.18 23.84
N ALA A 767 -15.03 7.43 22.53
CA ALA A 767 -16.16 7.62 21.61
C ALA A 767 -16.19 6.59 20.45
N PRO A 768 -16.14 5.27 20.73
CA PRO A 768 -16.07 4.22 19.68
C PRO A 768 -17.25 4.25 18.70
N SER A 769 -18.42 4.74 19.09
CA SER A 769 -19.56 4.88 18.17
C SER A 769 -19.28 5.85 17.02
N LYS A 770 -18.43 6.86 17.22
CA LYS A 770 -17.98 7.76 16.13
C LYS A 770 -17.05 7.04 15.16
N THR A 771 -16.14 6.18 15.66
CA THR A 771 -15.36 5.26 14.81
C THR A 771 -16.28 4.41 13.92
N GLN A 772 -17.27 3.76 14.54
CA GLN A 772 -18.20 2.85 13.85
C GLN A 772 -18.91 3.55 12.69
N ARG A 773 -19.45 4.74 12.92
CA ARG A 773 -20.11 5.55 11.89
C ARG A 773 -19.17 5.88 10.72
N ILE A 774 -17.96 6.37 11.02
CA ILE A 774 -17.01 6.84 9.99
C ILE A 774 -16.48 5.66 9.17
N VAL A 775 -16.07 4.57 9.83
CA VAL A 775 -15.56 3.37 9.16
C VAL A 775 -16.62 2.74 8.25
N ARG A 776 -17.88 2.68 8.71
CA ARG A 776 -18.99 2.17 7.87
C ARG A 776 -19.30 3.07 6.69
N GLU A 777 -19.20 4.39 6.85
CA GLU A 777 -19.33 5.34 5.74
C GLU A 777 -18.21 5.14 4.69
N VAL A 778 -16.96 4.95 5.14
CA VAL A 778 -15.81 4.66 4.27
C VAL A 778 -16.01 3.37 3.46
N LEU A 779 -16.32 2.26 4.14
CA LEU A 779 -16.52 0.95 3.50
C LEU A 779 -17.64 0.97 2.44
N ARG A 780 -18.70 1.76 2.69
CA ARG A 780 -19.85 1.90 1.79
C ARG A 780 -19.55 2.77 0.56
N ARG A 781 -18.71 3.79 0.70
CA ARG A 781 -18.56 4.85 -0.32
C ARG A 781 -17.28 4.81 -1.13
N LEU A 782 -16.16 4.47 -0.51
CA LEU A 782 -14.83 4.78 -1.09
C LEU A 782 -14.23 3.63 -1.90
N TYR A 783 -14.79 2.41 -1.78
CA TYR A 783 -14.25 1.20 -2.40
C TYR A 783 -15.04 0.68 -3.61
N VAL A 784 -15.99 1.47 -4.10
CA VAL A 784 -16.92 1.12 -5.19
C VAL A 784 -16.31 1.28 -6.60
N GLY A 785 -16.96 0.71 -7.61
CA GLY A 785 -16.61 0.88 -9.03
C GLY A 785 -15.61 -0.14 -9.57
N SER A 786 -15.52 -1.32 -8.92
CA SER A 786 -14.56 -2.38 -9.25
C SER A 786 -14.59 -2.80 -10.73
N ASP A 787 -15.76 -2.87 -11.35
CA ASP A 787 -15.91 -3.37 -12.73
C ASP A 787 -15.39 -2.43 -13.82
N LEU A 788 -15.27 -1.13 -13.54
CA LEU A 788 -14.62 -0.20 -14.47
C LEU A 788 -13.19 0.12 -14.06
N GLY A 789 -12.58 -0.75 -13.25
CA GLY A 789 -11.21 -0.59 -12.81
C GLY A 789 -10.98 0.53 -11.79
N GLN A 790 -12.02 1.07 -11.16
CA GLN A 790 -11.86 1.93 -9.97
C GLN A 790 -11.63 1.06 -8.72
N GLY A 791 -12.23 1.42 -7.57
CA GLY A 791 -12.22 0.61 -6.37
C GLY A 791 -11.40 1.16 -5.21
N TYR A 792 -10.57 2.19 -5.39
CA TYR A 792 -9.86 2.84 -4.29
C TYR A 792 -9.99 4.36 -4.34
N PRO A 793 -10.00 5.06 -3.19
CA PRO A 793 -10.01 6.51 -3.13
C PRO A 793 -8.66 7.18 -3.44
N GLY A 794 -7.56 6.42 -3.42
CA GLY A 794 -6.19 6.85 -3.69
C GLY A 794 -5.31 5.65 -4.04
N ASP A 795 -4.00 5.73 -3.81
CA ASP A 795 -3.07 4.62 -4.07
C ASP A 795 -3.34 3.39 -3.20
N GLU A 796 -3.17 2.19 -3.76
CA GLU A 796 -3.41 0.92 -3.03
C GLU A 796 -2.25 0.55 -2.09
N ASP A 797 -1.04 0.95 -2.48
CA ASP A 797 0.22 0.82 -1.75
C ASP A 797 0.53 -0.54 -1.15
N ASN A 798 0.69 -1.51 -2.06
CA ASN A 798 1.29 -2.81 -1.81
C ASN A 798 0.56 -3.65 -0.76
N GLY A 799 -0.77 -3.53 -0.71
CA GLY A 799 -1.61 -4.26 0.24
C GLY A 799 -2.02 -3.46 1.47
N GLU A 800 -1.53 -2.24 1.68
CA GLU A 800 -1.84 -1.45 2.88
C GLU A 800 -3.32 -1.09 2.94
N MET A 801 -3.83 -0.43 1.90
CA MET A 801 -5.23 0.03 1.87
C MET A 801 -6.19 -1.17 1.75
N SER A 802 -5.75 -2.21 1.04
CA SER A 802 -6.48 -3.47 0.95
C SER A 802 -6.60 -4.18 2.31
N ALA A 803 -5.53 -4.24 3.10
CA ALA A 803 -5.57 -4.80 4.45
C ALA A 803 -6.39 -3.94 5.41
N TRP A 804 -6.37 -2.61 5.25
CA TRP A 804 -7.26 -1.71 5.99
C TRP A 804 -8.72 -2.10 5.78
N TYR A 805 -9.14 -2.31 4.52
CA TYR A 805 -10.50 -2.73 4.18
C TYR A 805 -10.86 -4.07 4.83
N VAL A 806 -9.97 -5.07 4.75
CA VAL A 806 -10.22 -6.41 5.32
C VAL A 806 -10.42 -6.33 6.84
N PHE A 807 -9.55 -5.62 7.55
CA PHE A 807 -9.68 -5.42 9.00
C PHE A 807 -10.98 -4.69 9.36
N ALA A 808 -11.24 -3.56 8.69
CA ALA A 808 -12.45 -2.78 8.91
C ALA A 808 -13.73 -3.60 8.64
N ALA A 809 -13.76 -4.40 7.57
CA ALA A 809 -14.90 -5.25 7.23
C ALA A 809 -15.13 -6.39 8.23
N LEU A 810 -14.05 -6.95 8.81
CA LEU A 810 -14.13 -7.91 9.92
C LEU A 810 -14.51 -7.25 11.25
N GLY A 811 -14.47 -5.92 11.34
CA GLY A 811 -14.94 -5.16 12.49
C GLY A 811 -13.87 -4.88 13.55
N PHE A 812 -12.57 -4.94 13.23
CA PHE A 812 -11.50 -4.57 14.17
C PHE A 812 -10.22 -4.10 13.47
N TYR A 813 -9.37 -3.32 14.14
CA TYR A 813 -8.19 -2.66 13.54
C TYR A 813 -6.94 -2.66 14.44
N PRO A 814 -5.72 -2.88 13.91
CA PRO A 814 -4.47 -2.84 14.67
C PRO A 814 -3.99 -1.40 14.93
N LEU A 815 -4.62 -0.69 15.87
CA LEU A 815 -4.34 0.73 16.12
C LEU A 815 -2.91 1.01 16.63
N ALA A 816 -2.49 0.32 17.70
CA ALA A 816 -1.19 0.52 18.33
C ALA A 816 -0.17 -0.52 17.85
N MET A 817 0.36 -0.31 16.65
CA MET A 817 1.38 -1.17 16.05
C MET A 817 2.61 -1.37 16.94
N GLY A 818 3.11 -2.60 17.03
CA GLY A 818 4.15 -2.97 18.00
C GLY A 818 3.58 -3.44 19.34
N SER A 819 2.29 -3.77 19.38
CA SER A 819 1.60 -4.37 20.52
C SER A 819 0.60 -5.45 20.04
N PRO A 820 0.33 -6.50 20.82
CA PRO A 820 -0.55 -7.60 20.40
C PRO A 820 -2.04 -7.27 20.60
N GLY A 821 -2.46 -6.05 20.25
CA GLY A 821 -3.82 -5.54 20.46
C GLY A 821 -4.49 -5.01 19.20
N TYR A 822 -5.82 -5.02 19.22
CA TYR A 822 -6.72 -4.45 18.21
C TYR A 822 -7.81 -3.63 18.91
N VAL A 823 -8.44 -2.72 18.18
CA VAL A 823 -9.64 -2.00 18.61
C VAL A 823 -10.84 -2.40 17.77
N ILE A 824 -12.02 -2.41 18.37
CA ILE A 824 -13.26 -2.88 17.75
C ILE A 824 -13.95 -1.77 16.97
N GLY A 825 -14.26 -2.03 15.71
CA GLY A 825 -15.03 -1.15 14.83
C GLY A 825 -16.50 -1.58 14.71
N SER A 826 -16.99 -1.64 13.48
CA SER A 826 -18.32 -2.14 13.12
C SER A 826 -18.16 -3.12 11.96
N PRO A 827 -18.50 -4.41 12.12
CA PRO A 827 -18.37 -5.38 11.05
C PRO A 827 -19.25 -5.00 9.85
N LEU A 828 -18.87 -5.43 8.64
CA LEU A 828 -19.61 -5.13 7.40
C LEU A 828 -20.63 -6.22 7.04
N PHE A 829 -20.33 -7.47 7.39
CA PHE A 829 -21.11 -8.64 6.99
C PHE A 829 -21.98 -9.15 8.13
N THR A 830 -23.00 -9.95 7.81
CA THR A 830 -23.80 -10.62 8.84
C THR A 830 -23.04 -11.76 9.50
N LYS A 831 -22.12 -12.39 8.76
CA LYS A 831 -21.15 -13.33 9.29
C LYS A 831 -19.89 -13.38 8.43
N ALA A 832 -18.74 -13.49 9.09
CA ALA A 832 -17.47 -13.83 8.45
C ALA A 832 -16.76 -14.92 9.26
N THR A 833 -16.20 -15.92 8.58
CA THR A 833 -15.40 -16.99 9.19
C THR A 833 -13.98 -16.89 8.67
N VAL A 834 -13.01 -16.75 9.57
CA VAL A 834 -11.58 -16.72 9.25
C VAL A 834 -10.95 -18.04 9.68
N HIS A 835 -10.49 -18.83 8.71
CA HIS A 835 -9.80 -20.11 8.91
C HIS A 835 -8.31 -19.87 9.15
N LEU A 836 -7.89 -20.00 10.42
CA LEU A 836 -6.54 -19.72 10.87
C LEU A 836 -5.57 -20.86 10.49
N GLU A 837 -4.28 -20.54 10.32
CA GLU A 837 -3.24 -21.54 9.99
C GLU A 837 -3.13 -22.69 11.01
N ASN A 838 -3.57 -22.48 12.26
CA ASN A 838 -3.54 -23.50 13.30
C ASN A 838 -4.76 -24.46 13.26
N GLY A 839 -5.63 -24.34 12.25
CA GLY A 839 -6.81 -25.19 12.07
C GLY A 839 -8.02 -24.80 12.92
N LYS A 840 -7.99 -23.63 13.57
CA LYS A 840 -9.12 -23.07 14.30
C LYS A 840 -9.82 -21.98 13.48
N ASP A 841 -11.04 -21.67 13.87
CA ASP A 841 -11.83 -20.62 13.25
C ASP A 841 -12.00 -19.42 14.18
N LEU A 842 -11.84 -18.23 13.62
CA LEU A 842 -12.35 -17.00 14.17
C LEU A 842 -13.66 -16.66 13.44
N VAL A 843 -14.78 -16.66 14.16
CA VAL A 843 -16.11 -16.37 13.61
C VAL A 843 -16.56 -15.01 14.10
N VAL A 844 -16.87 -14.10 13.17
CA VAL A 844 -17.48 -12.79 13.44
C VAL A 844 -18.95 -12.87 13.06
N GLU A 845 -19.86 -12.77 14.03
CA GLU A 845 -21.31 -12.78 13.82
C GLU A 845 -21.92 -11.42 14.12
N ALA A 846 -22.67 -10.87 13.17
CA ALA A 846 -23.45 -9.65 13.34
C ALA A 846 -24.82 -9.81 12.63
N PRO A 847 -25.71 -10.69 13.13
CA PRO A 847 -26.92 -11.09 12.40
C PRO A 847 -27.91 -9.94 12.16
N GLY A 848 -27.84 -8.87 12.95
CA GLY A 848 -28.67 -7.67 12.78
C GLY A 848 -28.05 -6.59 11.90
N ASN A 849 -26.92 -6.85 11.23
CA ASN A 849 -26.17 -5.85 10.47
C ASN A 849 -26.83 -5.53 9.12
N THR A 850 -27.11 -4.25 8.90
CA THR A 850 -27.67 -3.65 7.68
C THR A 850 -26.91 -2.36 7.37
N GLU A 851 -27.35 -1.62 6.35
CA GLU A 851 -26.79 -0.28 6.08
C GLU A 851 -27.08 0.72 7.21
N ASP A 852 -28.18 0.52 7.96
CA ASP A 852 -28.64 1.44 9.02
C ASP A 852 -28.19 1.02 10.43
N THR A 853 -28.01 -0.29 10.69
CA THR A 853 -27.61 -0.81 12.00
C THR A 853 -26.09 -0.83 12.19
N VAL A 854 -25.48 0.34 12.15
CA VAL A 854 -24.01 0.50 12.17
C VAL A 854 -23.38 0.41 13.56
N TYR A 855 -24.15 0.59 14.64
CA TYR A 855 -23.60 0.76 15.98
C TYR A 855 -23.60 -0.53 16.80
N VAL A 856 -22.48 -0.83 17.45
CA VAL A 856 -22.37 -1.97 18.36
C VAL A 856 -23.07 -1.63 19.68
N GLN A 857 -24.00 -2.49 20.08
CA GLN A 857 -24.77 -2.41 21.33
C GLN A 857 -24.21 -3.35 22.42
N GLY A 858 -23.42 -4.35 22.01
CA GLY A 858 -22.82 -5.35 22.88
C GLY A 858 -21.98 -6.34 22.08
N LEU A 859 -21.02 -6.98 22.75
CA LEU A 859 -20.21 -8.06 22.20
C LEU A 859 -20.17 -9.22 23.20
N THR A 860 -20.24 -10.44 22.67
CA THR A 860 -19.84 -11.64 23.41
C THR A 860 -18.69 -12.33 22.70
N ILE A 861 -17.75 -12.87 23.49
CA ILE A 861 -16.65 -13.72 23.03
C ILE A 861 -16.89 -15.11 23.61
N ASP A 862 -17.13 -16.09 22.73
CA ASP A 862 -17.49 -17.47 23.11
C ASP A 862 -18.67 -17.52 24.11
N GLY A 863 -19.67 -16.66 23.87
CA GLY A 863 -20.88 -16.54 24.69
C GLY A 863 -20.72 -15.78 26.01
N ARG A 864 -19.51 -15.27 26.33
CA ARG A 864 -19.28 -14.43 27.52
C ARG A 864 -19.32 -12.95 27.15
N PRO A 865 -20.00 -12.09 27.94
CA PRO A 865 -19.99 -10.64 27.71
C PRO A 865 -18.57 -10.06 27.68
N HIS A 866 -18.34 -9.14 26.75
CA HIS A 866 -17.11 -8.37 26.62
C HIS A 866 -17.46 -6.89 26.49
N ASP A 867 -17.18 -6.11 27.55
CA ASP A 867 -17.59 -4.70 27.64
C ASP A 867 -16.51 -3.73 27.19
N SER A 868 -15.33 -4.23 26.79
CA SER A 868 -14.21 -3.41 26.31
C SER A 868 -14.22 -3.28 24.79
N SER A 869 -13.85 -2.13 24.26
CA SER A 869 -13.59 -1.96 22.82
C SER A 869 -12.18 -2.42 22.38
N ALA A 870 -11.34 -2.88 23.32
CA ALA A 870 -10.05 -3.49 23.02
C ALA A 870 -10.16 -5.01 22.86
N LEU A 871 -9.33 -5.57 21.97
CA LEU A 871 -9.29 -6.99 21.65
C LEU A 871 -7.84 -7.47 21.56
N SER A 872 -7.53 -8.59 22.20
CA SER A 872 -6.17 -9.15 22.18
C SER A 872 -5.95 -10.05 20.97
N HIS A 873 -4.72 -10.09 20.46
CA HIS A 873 -4.36 -11.01 19.39
C HIS A 873 -4.51 -12.47 19.79
N SER A 874 -4.20 -12.83 21.04
CA SER A 874 -4.31 -14.22 21.51
C SER A 874 -5.75 -14.74 21.41
N VAL A 875 -6.76 -13.92 21.72
CA VAL A 875 -8.17 -14.31 21.53
C VAL A 875 -8.46 -14.64 20.07
N LEU A 876 -8.01 -13.79 19.15
CA LEU A 876 -8.20 -14.04 17.72
C LEU A 876 -7.46 -15.29 17.24
N ALA A 877 -6.18 -15.42 17.59
CA ALA A 877 -5.31 -16.51 17.15
C ALA A 877 -5.70 -17.86 17.76
N GLU A 878 -6.35 -17.89 18.92
CA GLU A 878 -6.84 -19.10 19.55
C GLU A 878 -8.19 -19.59 19.02
N GLY A 879 -8.76 -18.91 18.02
CA GLY A 879 -10.12 -19.15 17.53
C GLY A 879 -11.16 -18.69 18.55
N ALA A 880 -12.17 -17.97 18.08
CA ALA A 880 -13.21 -17.40 18.93
C ALA A 880 -14.48 -17.13 18.12
N VAL A 881 -15.63 -17.10 18.78
CA VAL A 881 -16.87 -16.55 18.23
C VAL A 881 -17.09 -15.15 18.81
N LEU A 882 -16.89 -14.13 17.98
CA LEU A 882 -17.19 -12.73 18.26
C LEU A 882 -18.62 -12.42 17.79
N LYS A 883 -19.57 -12.36 18.72
CA LYS A 883 -20.98 -12.09 18.38
C LYS A 883 -21.40 -10.69 18.81
N PHE A 884 -21.64 -9.86 17.80
CA PHE A 884 -22.03 -8.45 17.90
C PHE A 884 -23.55 -8.30 17.93
N ALA A 885 -24.05 -7.54 18.91
CA ALA A 885 -25.39 -6.98 18.87
C ALA A 885 -25.32 -5.62 18.16
N MET A 886 -26.04 -5.46 17.06
CA MET A 886 -26.04 -4.24 16.22
C MET A 886 -27.31 -3.40 16.46
N GLY A 887 -27.24 -2.10 16.24
CA GLY A 887 -28.37 -1.17 16.37
C GLY A 887 -28.19 0.11 15.56
N GLU A 888 -29.30 0.82 15.33
CA GLU A 888 -29.35 2.05 14.51
C GLU A 888 -28.84 3.30 15.22
N GLN A 889 -28.83 3.30 16.56
CA GLN A 889 -28.44 4.44 17.36
C GLN A 889 -27.12 4.17 18.10
N PRO A 890 -26.27 5.20 18.32
CA PRO A 890 -25.09 5.08 19.15
C PRO A 890 -25.41 4.51 20.53
N SER A 891 -24.52 3.67 21.06
CA SER A 891 -24.64 3.08 22.39
C SER A 891 -23.50 3.52 23.32
N GLU A 892 -23.63 3.21 24.61
CA GLU A 892 -22.59 3.42 25.62
C GLU A 892 -21.57 2.26 25.68
N TRP A 893 -21.76 1.21 24.87
CA TRP A 893 -20.89 0.03 24.90
C TRP A 893 -19.46 0.35 24.46
N GLY A 894 -18.47 -0.24 25.16
CA GLY A 894 -17.06 -0.12 24.80
C GLY A 894 -16.43 1.26 25.07
N ARG A 895 -17.16 2.19 25.71
CA ARG A 895 -16.64 3.49 26.14
C ARG A 895 -15.60 3.31 27.24
N SER A 896 -14.35 3.59 26.93
CA SER A 896 -13.23 3.53 27.87
C SER A 896 -12.20 4.58 27.45
N PRO A 897 -12.41 5.86 27.82
CA PRO A 897 -11.47 6.92 27.46
C PRO A 897 -10.09 6.65 28.07
N ALA A 898 -9.04 7.02 27.35
CA ALA A 898 -7.69 6.96 27.92
C ALA A 898 -7.58 7.95 29.09
N GLU A 899 -7.03 7.52 30.23
CA GLU A 899 -6.73 8.44 31.32
C GLU A 899 -5.60 9.39 30.86
N PRO A 900 -5.84 10.72 30.76
CA PRO A 900 -4.83 11.64 30.25
C PRO A 900 -3.57 11.61 31.12
N ALA A 901 -2.42 11.35 30.50
CA ALA A 901 -1.12 11.34 31.16
C ALA A 901 -0.13 12.15 30.32
N ALA A 902 0.38 13.26 30.88
CA ALA A 902 1.31 14.11 30.14
C ALA A 902 2.60 13.35 29.80
N PRO A 903 3.00 13.28 28.51
CA PRO A 903 4.26 12.65 28.14
C PRO A 903 5.43 13.45 28.70
N GLY A 904 6.42 12.75 29.24
CA GLY A 904 7.58 13.36 29.90
C GLY A 904 8.88 12.71 29.43
N PRO A 905 9.30 12.93 28.17
CA PRO A 905 10.56 12.38 27.70
C PRO A 905 11.72 12.97 28.54
N LEU A 906 12.61 12.10 29.01
CA LEU A 906 13.90 12.51 29.58
C LEU A 906 14.66 13.47 28.64
N THR A 907 15.41 14.40 29.23
CA THR A 907 16.25 15.34 28.49
C THR A 907 17.67 15.30 29.02
N ASP A 908 18.63 15.56 28.13
CA ASP A 908 20.03 15.67 28.52
C ASP A 908 20.24 16.93 29.38
N ILE A 909 20.99 16.77 30.48
CA ILE A 909 21.39 17.86 31.38
C ILE A 909 22.87 18.22 31.23
N THR A 910 23.57 17.59 30.28
CA THR A 910 24.99 17.86 30.06
C THR A 910 25.19 19.10 29.21
N VAL A 911 26.01 20.05 29.68
CA VAL A 911 26.26 21.31 28.95
C VAL A 911 27.75 21.65 28.99
N ALA A 912 28.42 21.56 27.84
CA ALA A 912 29.76 22.09 27.66
C ALA A 912 30.15 22.27 26.20
N ASP A 913 31.11 23.18 25.98
CA ASP A 913 31.79 23.31 24.70
C ASP A 913 32.73 22.12 24.46
N GLY A 914 32.39 21.27 23.48
CA GLY A 914 33.36 20.32 22.92
C GLY A 914 32.77 19.05 22.33
N PRO A 915 33.61 18.23 21.66
CA PRO A 915 33.20 17.06 20.87
C PRO A 915 32.55 15.89 21.63
N LEU A 916 32.24 16.03 22.92
CA LEU A 916 31.59 15.00 23.75
C LEU A 916 30.16 15.40 24.17
N PHE A 917 29.81 16.68 24.00
CA PHE A 917 28.58 17.30 24.48
C PHE A 917 27.99 18.28 23.44
N ASP A 918 28.29 18.10 22.14
CA ASP A 918 27.90 19.04 21.05
C ASP A 918 26.69 18.57 20.22
N ASP A 919 25.95 17.61 20.76
CA ASP A 919 24.77 16.95 20.20
C ASP A 919 24.98 16.38 18.80
N THR A 920 26.17 15.83 18.53
CA THR A 920 26.38 15.15 17.26
C THR A 920 27.30 13.95 17.31
N THR A 921 26.99 12.93 16.50
CA THR A 921 27.91 11.81 16.26
C THR A 921 29.03 12.17 15.29
N LYS A 922 29.03 13.40 14.75
CA LYS A 922 29.94 13.82 13.67
C LYS A 922 31.34 14.12 14.17
N THR A 923 31.44 14.68 15.36
CA THR A 923 32.68 15.00 16.08
C THR A 923 33.05 13.84 17.01
N GLU A 924 34.28 13.84 17.51
CA GLU A 924 34.73 12.85 18.50
C GLU A 924 35.95 13.37 19.27
N ILE A 925 36.13 12.87 20.48
CA ILE A 925 37.31 13.08 21.31
C ILE A 925 38.08 11.76 21.48
N THR A 926 39.42 11.83 21.42
CA THR A 926 40.30 10.70 21.75
C THR A 926 41.13 11.03 22.98
N PHE A 927 40.93 10.27 24.04
CA PHE A 927 41.64 10.44 25.30
C PHE A 927 43.08 9.91 25.23
N PRO A 928 44.03 10.52 25.96
CA PRO A 928 45.45 10.16 25.87
C PRO A 928 45.77 8.75 26.41
N GLY A 929 44.89 8.17 27.24
CA GLY A 929 45.06 6.87 27.89
C GLY A 929 43.90 5.89 27.67
N ARG A 930 44.06 4.68 28.22
CA ARG A 930 43.12 3.55 28.10
C ARG A 930 41.99 3.56 29.15
N GLU A 931 42.18 4.33 30.22
CA GLU A 931 41.32 4.44 31.41
C GLU A 931 41.10 5.93 31.74
N PRO A 932 40.51 6.73 30.83
CA PRO A 932 40.20 8.12 31.14
C PRO A 932 39.14 8.23 32.23
N VAL A 933 39.19 9.35 32.95
CA VAL A 933 38.10 9.87 33.77
C VAL A 933 37.41 10.96 32.98
N ILE A 934 36.10 10.83 32.81
CA ILE A 934 35.26 11.75 32.05
C ILE A 934 34.32 12.42 33.03
N GLU A 935 34.43 13.73 33.19
CA GLU A 935 33.47 14.50 33.98
C GLU A 935 32.32 14.97 33.10
N PHE A 936 31.10 14.82 33.59
CA PHE A 936 29.90 15.31 32.93
C PHE A 936 29.52 16.66 33.55
N PRO A 937 29.60 17.76 32.78
CA PRO A 937 29.21 19.08 33.25
C PRO A 937 27.69 19.17 33.27
N VAL A 938 27.09 19.42 34.44
CA VAL A 938 25.64 19.47 34.63
C VAL A 938 25.16 20.90 34.79
N GLU A 939 24.15 21.30 34.03
CA GLU A 939 23.56 22.65 34.11
C GLU A 939 22.57 22.77 35.28
N ASP A 940 21.78 21.72 35.55
CA ASP A 940 20.79 21.69 36.63
C ASP A 940 20.93 20.43 37.49
N ALA A 941 21.63 20.58 38.61
CA ALA A 941 21.84 19.52 39.59
C ALA A 941 20.58 19.14 40.39
N SER A 942 19.46 19.86 40.23
CA SER A 942 18.21 19.57 40.94
C SER A 942 17.42 18.43 40.29
N ARG A 943 17.70 18.13 39.03
CA ARG A 943 17.00 17.09 38.24
C ARG A 943 17.54 15.69 38.54
N GLU A 944 16.67 14.71 38.36
CA GLU A 944 17.01 13.32 38.65
C GLU A 944 17.53 12.61 37.40
N VAL A 945 18.82 12.29 37.38
CA VAL A 945 19.41 11.46 36.33
C VAL A 945 18.87 10.04 36.48
N VAL A 946 18.31 9.51 35.38
CA VAL A 946 17.70 8.18 35.33
C VAL A 946 18.56 7.21 34.53
N MET A 947 19.28 7.71 33.53
CA MET A 947 20.16 6.92 32.68
C MET A 947 21.23 7.79 32.02
N TYR A 948 22.24 7.16 31.45
CA TYR A 948 23.26 7.83 30.65
C TYR A 948 23.46 7.12 29.31
N THR A 949 23.95 7.85 28.32
CA THR A 949 24.31 7.29 27.02
C THR A 949 25.81 7.45 26.78
N LEU A 950 26.38 6.52 26.02
CA LEU A 950 27.73 6.66 25.47
C LEU A 950 27.68 6.38 23.97
N THR A 951 28.37 7.19 23.19
CA THR A 951 28.46 7.01 21.73
C THR A 951 29.88 6.65 21.31
N SER A 952 30.05 5.51 20.66
CA SER A 952 31.36 5.06 20.17
C SER A 952 31.93 5.97 19.08
N GLY A 953 33.25 6.08 19.03
CA GLY A 953 33.94 6.80 17.95
C GLY A 953 33.81 6.13 16.58
N SER A 954 34.33 6.82 15.56
CA SER A 954 34.45 6.33 14.17
C SER A 954 35.46 5.18 14.02
N ARG A 955 36.36 5.01 14.98
CA ARG A 955 37.42 3.98 15.03
C ARG A 955 37.31 3.13 16.29
N ARG A 956 38.13 2.08 16.39
CA ARG A 956 38.25 1.27 17.62
C ARG A 956 38.88 2.11 18.73
N GLY A 957 38.31 1.99 19.93
CA GLY A 957 38.68 2.76 21.11
C GLY A 957 37.57 2.79 22.14
N ASP A 958 36.67 1.80 22.13
CA ASP A 958 35.48 1.84 22.97
C ASP A 958 35.82 1.50 24.42
N PRO A 959 35.15 2.13 25.40
CA PRO A 959 35.14 1.63 26.77
C PRO A 959 34.44 0.27 26.80
N ARG A 960 34.99 -0.64 27.62
CA ARG A 960 34.48 -2.01 27.82
C ARG A 960 33.99 -2.23 29.25
N SER A 961 34.62 -1.57 30.21
CA SER A 961 34.16 -1.55 31.60
C SER A 961 34.37 -0.15 32.16
N TRP A 962 33.47 0.29 33.03
CA TRP A 962 33.56 1.59 33.68
C TRP A 962 32.70 1.66 34.94
N VAL A 963 32.92 2.72 35.70
CA VAL A 963 32.16 3.07 36.88
C VAL A 963 31.62 4.50 36.70
N LEU A 964 30.31 4.69 36.89
CA LEU A 964 29.69 6.01 36.99
C LEU A 964 29.56 6.38 38.47
N GLU A 965 30.02 7.57 38.82
CA GLU A 965 30.01 8.08 40.19
C GLU A 965 29.39 9.48 40.25
N GLY A 966 28.70 9.78 41.36
CA GLY A 966 28.11 11.09 41.65
C GLY A 966 28.73 11.71 42.90
N SER A 967 28.78 13.04 42.96
CA SER A 967 29.32 13.79 44.09
C SER A 967 28.66 15.15 44.24
N ASP A 968 28.42 15.58 45.48
CA ASP A 968 27.87 16.91 45.78
C ASP A 968 28.94 17.93 46.14
N ASP A 969 30.08 17.46 46.66
CA ASP A 969 31.22 18.29 47.09
C ASP A 969 32.43 18.21 46.15
N GLY A 970 32.44 17.25 45.22
CA GLY A 970 33.56 16.95 44.33
C GLY A 970 34.68 16.11 44.99
N GLU A 971 34.56 15.80 46.28
CA GLU A 971 35.55 15.06 47.07
C GLU A 971 35.07 13.64 47.38
N GLN A 972 33.83 13.49 47.84
CA GLN A 972 33.19 12.22 48.15
C GLN A 972 32.38 11.74 46.95
N TRP A 973 32.75 10.59 46.40
CA TRP A 973 32.15 10.01 45.21
C TRP A 973 31.35 8.75 45.57
N THR A 974 30.06 8.77 45.25
CA THR A 974 29.14 7.65 45.42
C THR A 974 29.06 6.84 44.12
N LEU A 975 29.17 5.52 44.22
CA LEU A 975 28.95 4.60 43.11
C LEU A 975 27.48 4.65 42.66
N LEU A 976 27.22 5.00 41.41
CA LEU A 976 25.88 5.06 40.83
C LEU A 976 25.60 3.86 39.91
N ASP A 977 26.59 3.48 39.11
CA ASP A 977 26.50 2.34 38.20
C ASP A 977 27.89 1.74 37.92
N GLN A 978 27.94 0.45 37.62
CA GLN A 978 29.13 -0.27 37.22
C GLN A 978 28.80 -1.22 36.08
N ARG A 979 29.50 -1.06 34.96
CA ARG A 979 29.31 -1.89 33.76
C ARG A 979 30.60 -2.62 33.41
N GLU A 980 30.45 -3.87 32.97
CA GLU A 980 31.59 -4.74 32.64
C GLU A 980 31.34 -5.53 31.36
N GLY A 981 32.39 -5.64 30.53
CA GLY A 981 32.34 -6.50 29.34
C GLY A 981 31.48 -5.97 28.20
N GLU A 982 31.09 -4.69 28.26
CA GLU A 982 30.25 -4.01 27.28
C GLU A 982 30.88 -3.96 25.88
N ARG A 983 30.03 -3.93 24.85
CA ARG A 983 30.45 -3.96 23.45
C ARG A 983 29.67 -2.98 22.59
N PHE A 984 30.39 -2.20 21.81
CA PHE A 984 29.83 -1.36 20.75
C PHE A 984 29.94 -2.10 19.43
N ARG A 985 28.82 -2.67 18.98
CA ARG A 985 28.77 -3.54 17.80
C ARG A 985 29.09 -2.78 16.52
N TRP A 986 28.59 -1.55 16.43
CA TRP A 986 28.82 -0.66 15.29
C TRP A 986 29.63 0.56 15.73
N ARG A 987 30.17 1.28 14.74
CA ARG A 987 30.83 2.57 14.96
C ARG A 987 29.79 3.68 15.00
N ARG A 988 30.03 4.73 15.80
CA ARG A 988 29.06 5.80 16.02
C ARG A 988 27.71 5.26 16.48
N GLN A 989 27.79 4.25 17.35
CA GLN A 989 26.64 3.66 18.00
C GLN A 989 26.46 4.33 19.35
N THR A 990 25.29 4.91 19.57
CA THR A 990 24.85 5.38 20.88
C THR A 990 24.25 4.21 21.65
N ARG A 991 24.71 3.97 22.88
CA ARG A 991 24.17 2.92 23.76
C ARG A 991 23.67 3.53 25.07
N PRO A 992 22.46 3.15 25.51
CA PRO A 992 21.91 3.59 26.80
C PRO A 992 22.31 2.65 27.94
N PHE A 993 22.34 3.19 29.15
CA PHE A 993 22.59 2.46 30.40
C PHE A 993 21.70 3.03 31.50
N ALA A 994 20.66 2.28 31.89
CA ALA A 994 19.74 2.70 32.95
C ALA A 994 20.41 2.58 34.33
N LEU A 995 20.08 3.51 35.22
CA LEU A 995 20.45 3.43 36.64
C LEU A 995 19.44 2.59 37.40
N ALA A 996 19.86 2.01 38.53
CA ALA A 996 18.97 1.23 39.40
C ALA A 996 17.81 2.06 39.97
N GLY A 997 18.01 3.38 40.08
CA GLY A 997 16.98 4.35 40.40
C GLY A 997 17.44 5.76 40.03
N PRO A 998 16.50 6.73 40.00
CA PRO A 998 16.82 8.13 39.75
C PRO A 998 17.71 8.70 40.86
N VAL A 999 18.73 9.48 40.50
CA VAL A 999 19.70 10.07 41.44
C VAL A 999 19.92 11.55 41.17
N ARG A 1000 20.34 12.30 42.21
CA ARG A 1000 20.68 13.72 42.12
C ARG A 1000 22.05 13.95 42.71
N HIS A 1001 22.93 14.56 41.93
CA HIS A 1001 24.24 15.00 42.38
C HIS A 1001 24.66 16.28 41.67
N ALA A 1002 25.48 17.09 42.33
CA ALA A 1002 26.05 18.30 41.73
C ALA A 1002 27.07 17.99 40.61
N ARG A 1003 27.73 16.82 40.68
CA ARG A 1003 28.77 16.40 39.75
C ARG A 1003 28.65 14.92 39.45
N TYR A 1004 28.98 14.56 38.22
CA TYR A 1004 29.04 13.17 37.78
C TYR A 1004 30.36 12.92 37.04
N ARG A 1005 30.92 11.73 37.23
CA ARG A 1005 32.08 11.29 36.45
C ARG A 1005 31.98 9.82 36.07
N LEU A 1006 32.48 9.49 34.90
CA LEU A 1006 32.66 8.12 34.43
C LEU A 1006 34.14 7.79 34.37
N ARG A 1007 34.53 6.77 35.15
CA ARG A 1007 35.89 6.23 35.15
C ARG A 1007 35.93 4.96 34.32
N VAL A 1008 36.57 5.03 33.15
CA VAL A 1008 36.79 3.84 32.32
C VAL A 1008 37.83 2.96 33.01
N THR A 1009 37.48 1.69 33.25
CA THR A 1009 38.36 0.69 33.90
C THR A 1009 38.92 -0.32 32.91
N SER A 1010 38.31 -0.47 31.73
CA SER A 1010 38.89 -1.23 30.63
C SER A 1010 38.39 -0.72 29.27
N SER A 1011 39.19 -0.89 28.21
CA SER A 1011 38.85 -0.46 26.86
C SER A 1011 39.40 -1.40 25.78
N THR A 1012 38.89 -1.26 24.56
CA THR A 1012 39.25 -2.11 23.41
C THR A 1012 40.57 -1.73 22.73
N ALA A 1013 41.15 -0.58 23.08
CA ALA A 1013 42.40 -0.07 22.50
C ALA A 1013 43.23 0.70 23.54
N ARG A 1014 44.43 1.17 23.15
CA ARG A 1014 45.31 1.96 24.04
C ARG A 1014 44.79 3.35 24.38
N ARG A 1015 43.87 3.86 23.56
CA ARG A 1015 43.22 5.17 23.71
C ARG A 1015 41.73 4.97 23.58
N VAL A 1016 40.97 5.65 24.44
CA VAL A 1016 39.51 5.66 24.36
C VAL A 1016 39.07 6.76 23.39
N THR A 1017 38.08 6.47 22.56
CA THR A 1017 37.48 7.44 21.64
C THR A 1017 35.96 7.39 21.79
N LEU A 1018 35.36 8.54 22.09
CA LEU A 1018 33.91 8.71 22.21
C LEU A 1018 33.47 9.89 21.33
N ALA A 1019 32.27 9.76 20.76
CA ALA A 1019 31.65 10.81 19.97
C ALA A 1019 30.66 11.66 20.77
N GLN A 1020 30.06 11.12 21.83
CA GLN A 1020 29.09 11.82 22.67
C GLN A 1020 28.92 11.06 23.99
N GLY A 1021 28.55 11.75 25.07
CA GLY A 1021 27.96 11.15 26.25
C GLY A 1021 26.92 12.08 26.89
N GLU A 1022 25.80 11.53 27.35
CA GLU A 1022 24.67 12.29 27.90
C GLU A 1022 24.29 11.78 29.29
N LEU A 1023 23.72 12.65 30.12
CA LEU A 1023 23.00 12.29 31.34
C LEU A 1023 21.53 12.64 31.15
N LEU A 1024 20.69 11.62 31.01
CA LEU A 1024 19.27 11.81 30.75
C LEU A 1024 18.50 11.88 32.07
N ALA A 1025 17.82 13.00 32.29
CA ALA A 1025 17.11 13.30 33.52
C ALA A 1025 15.62 13.57 33.29
N ARG A 1026 14.82 13.34 34.33
CA ARG A 1026 13.41 13.75 34.41
C ARG A 1026 13.29 15.11 35.09
#